data_AF-A0A7W0YEQ8-F1
#
_entry.id   AF-A0A7W0YEQ8-F1
#
_cell.length_a   1.000
_cell.length_b   1.000
_cell.length_c   1.000
_cell.angle_alpha   90.00
_cell.angle_beta   90.00
_cell.angle_gamma   90.00
#
_symmetry.space_group_name_H-M   'P 1'
#
loop_
_entity.id
_entity.type
_entity.pdbx_description
1 polymer ?
#
loop_
_entity_poly.entity_id
_entity_poly.type
_entity_poly.pdbx_seq_one_letter_code
_entity_poly.pdbx_strand_id
1 'polypeptide(L)'
;MRTQRSGRIAWAPRSEVEGPPARGAKLGALGLCLAVAGALLLFFLVLYPIGTFRLALGSDTPVYIWWARYAGAEGLGVLGAAGRPGIVGLMATLSRASGLPVAAVAEAIGAVLAATLGLAAGALVETALGRDRVRFTLAALLSAAFLSVLVAGYFSTLAFGALFLAALALLALTLRARGGWREVVAVALLLGAAGLAHPLFVPLALGVMAGGLVALAPAWRRDRALGLKWTGRGATRVAAAALGGLAVTVVGLPLVGVTAAVTLDTSRDAILRRLGLGHLVTESFQRKLRNDFPWWRAVSVVGLALAPFAPTGWGGRGAPRRKDGDGPASRESSQDSGRLFWGLMVAWVALTVISVLALLAGVPAPGQRLAAFCLPLPLLASIGLRRLRTKLGPSRARTATALMLSGAMIFMAVAWVTWADQYALVRPAAVAQSRIAGAALAAQPPGTPLVFIAEPRFEKPGLQAVRYTNYVRDAVPASRVPDVHIFLGTVADFRAGRPTHLGRLEHDRLSADSWAKVRPLLDRSPLVVVMNAFDSVGYRAALSLPEVQGDPGRHRIGRGVVAVPGYTGRTVGEAAAGQFPARLKEPGAGPLSPWMPLWVGPALVLLLGLLGAPWAFVLLPPTVPLARIALSPAFGVAALSLTSVVADAMGLRLSEGGGPVAASAAIALGIAAGIAARGASVPPEGRTPAAPVRPKAPNEAP
;
A
#
# COMPACT_ATOMS: atom_id res chain seq x y z
N MET A 1 -53.96 -61.30 -16.18
CA MET A 1 -52.81 -60.47 -16.60
C MET A 1 -52.52 -59.43 -15.51
N ARG A 2 -51.48 -59.65 -14.68
CA ARG A 2 -51.02 -58.72 -13.64
C ARG A 2 -49.50 -58.59 -13.81
N THR A 3 -49.03 -57.40 -14.16
CA THR A 3 -47.61 -57.12 -14.39
C THR A 3 -46.91 -56.73 -13.08
N GLN A 4 -45.94 -57.54 -12.70
CA GLN A 4 -44.98 -57.34 -11.60
C GLN A 4 -44.07 -56.13 -11.92
N ARG A 5 -44.13 -55.07 -11.09
CA ARG A 5 -43.14 -53.98 -11.10
C ARG A 5 -41.93 -54.40 -10.27
N SER A 6 -40.79 -54.53 -10.93
CA SER A 6 -39.49 -54.77 -10.32
C SER A 6 -39.04 -53.57 -9.46
N GLY A 7 -38.69 -53.84 -8.21
CA GLY A 7 -38.07 -52.87 -7.31
C GLY A 7 -36.64 -52.57 -7.73
N ARG A 8 -36.39 -51.37 -8.27
CA ARG A 8 -35.04 -50.82 -8.41
C ARG A 8 -34.57 -50.33 -7.05
N ILE A 9 -33.64 -51.06 -6.45
CA ILE A 9 -32.86 -50.62 -5.30
C ILE A 9 -32.09 -49.35 -5.71
N ALA A 10 -32.49 -48.21 -5.16
CA ALA A 10 -31.80 -46.95 -5.35
C ALA A 10 -30.41 -47.04 -4.70
N TRP A 11 -29.39 -47.25 -5.52
CA TRP A 11 -27.99 -47.09 -5.10
C TRP A 11 -27.82 -45.67 -4.59
N ALA A 12 -27.53 -45.54 -3.28
CA ALA A 12 -27.15 -44.27 -2.70
C ALA A 12 -25.94 -43.72 -3.49
N PRO A 13 -25.99 -42.46 -3.96
CA PRO A 13 -24.88 -41.87 -4.69
C PRO A 13 -23.66 -41.89 -3.75
N ARG A 14 -22.63 -42.66 -4.12
CA ARG A 14 -21.30 -42.54 -3.51
C ARG A 14 -20.95 -41.06 -3.58
N SER A 15 -20.81 -40.42 -2.43
CA SER A 15 -20.27 -39.07 -2.34
C SER A 15 -18.86 -39.15 -2.91
N GLU A 16 -18.67 -38.67 -4.13
CA GLU A 16 -17.35 -38.41 -4.68
C GLU A 16 -16.66 -37.45 -3.71
N VAL A 17 -15.81 -38.01 -2.85
CA VAL A 17 -14.89 -37.23 -2.04
C VAL A 17 -13.97 -36.57 -3.06
N GLU A 18 -14.19 -35.28 -3.33
CA GLU A 18 -13.36 -34.50 -4.25
C GLU A 18 -11.89 -34.67 -3.81
N GLY A 19 -11.15 -35.46 -4.57
CA GLY A 19 -9.74 -35.71 -4.30
C GLY A 19 -8.94 -34.41 -4.32
N PRO A 20 -7.74 -34.41 -3.69
CA PRO A 20 -6.87 -33.24 -3.70
C PRO A 20 -6.64 -32.76 -5.14
N PRO A 21 -6.60 -31.42 -5.37
CA PRO A 21 -6.46 -30.89 -6.71
C PRO A 21 -5.20 -31.44 -7.37
N ALA A 22 -5.34 -31.91 -8.62
CA ALA A 22 -4.24 -32.45 -9.41
C ALA A 22 -3.04 -31.49 -9.39
N ARG A 23 -1.81 -32.03 -9.24
CA ARG A 23 -0.56 -31.23 -9.18
C ARG A 23 -0.48 -30.16 -10.28
N GLY A 24 -0.98 -30.46 -11.48
CA GLY A 24 -1.04 -29.51 -12.61
C GLY A 24 -1.85 -28.24 -12.35
N ALA A 25 -2.89 -28.28 -11.51
CA ALA A 25 -3.68 -27.10 -11.17
C ALA A 25 -2.89 -26.09 -10.32
N LYS A 26 -2.00 -26.56 -9.44
CA LYS A 26 -1.13 -25.71 -8.61
C LYS A 26 -0.05 -25.05 -9.46
N LEU A 27 0.61 -25.82 -10.33
CA LEU A 27 1.62 -25.28 -11.25
C LEU A 27 1.03 -24.25 -12.21
N GLY A 28 -0.17 -24.51 -12.76
CA GLY A 28 -0.87 -23.55 -13.62
C GLY A 28 -1.27 -22.26 -12.88
N ALA A 29 -1.66 -22.36 -11.61
CA ALA A 29 -1.95 -21.19 -10.78
C ALA A 29 -0.68 -20.37 -10.48
N LEU A 30 0.43 -21.04 -10.16
CA LEU A 30 1.72 -20.39 -9.94
C LEU A 30 2.20 -19.65 -11.19
N GLY A 31 2.21 -20.34 -12.34
CA GLY A 31 2.62 -19.75 -13.61
C GLY A 31 1.77 -18.54 -13.99
N LEU A 32 0.45 -18.60 -13.76
CA LEU A 32 -0.43 -17.45 -14.01
C LEU A 32 -0.13 -16.26 -13.09
N CYS A 33 0.03 -16.49 -11.78
CA CYS A 33 0.37 -15.43 -10.84
C CYS A 33 1.73 -14.79 -11.15
N LEU A 34 2.73 -15.60 -11.47
CA LEU A 34 4.07 -15.11 -11.86
C LEU A 34 4.02 -14.32 -13.17
N ALA A 35 3.27 -14.78 -14.17
CA ALA A 35 3.10 -14.06 -15.42
C ALA A 35 2.41 -12.69 -15.22
N VAL A 36 1.34 -12.64 -14.42
CA VAL A 36 0.64 -11.40 -14.11
C VAL A 36 1.52 -10.45 -13.30
N ALA A 37 2.20 -10.95 -12.26
CA ALA A 37 3.12 -10.14 -11.46
C ALA A 37 4.28 -9.61 -12.31
N GLY A 38 4.90 -10.46 -13.14
CA GLY A 38 5.98 -10.10 -14.05
C GLY A 38 5.56 -9.04 -15.06
N ALA A 39 4.36 -9.16 -15.65
CA ALA A 39 3.82 -8.15 -16.56
C ALA A 39 3.58 -6.80 -15.86
N LEU A 40 3.07 -6.81 -14.63
CA LEU A 40 2.85 -5.59 -13.85
C LEU A 40 4.15 -4.93 -13.38
N LEU A 41 5.15 -5.73 -12.99
CA LEU A 41 6.47 -5.22 -12.67
C LEU A 41 7.14 -4.63 -13.91
N LEU A 42 7.10 -5.34 -15.04
CA LEU A 42 7.68 -4.86 -16.29
C LEU A 42 7.01 -3.57 -16.74
N PHE A 43 5.68 -3.47 -16.61
CA PHE A 43 4.95 -2.22 -16.77
C PHE A 43 5.66 -1.15 -15.92
N PHE A 44 5.54 -1.11 -14.61
CA PHE A 44 6.06 0.04 -13.85
C PHE A 44 7.59 0.29 -13.96
N LEU A 45 8.39 -0.78 -14.01
CA LEU A 45 9.83 -0.68 -13.78
C LEU A 45 10.66 -0.47 -15.04
N VAL A 46 10.15 -0.79 -16.25
CA VAL A 46 10.90 -0.54 -17.50
C VAL A 46 11.14 0.95 -17.76
N LEU A 47 10.34 1.82 -17.13
CA LEU A 47 10.50 3.26 -17.23
C LEU A 47 11.81 3.76 -16.60
N TYR A 48 12.36 3.08 -15.59
CA TYR A 48 13.62 3.48 -14.95
C TYR A 48 14.82 3.45 -15.91
N PRO A 49 15.12 2.34 -16.63
CA PRO A 49 16.19 2.34 -17.61
C PRO A 49 15.88 3.21 -18.83
N ILE A 50 14.63 3.25 -19.32
CA ILE A 50 14.25 4.11 -20.46
C ILE A 50 14.45 5.59 -20.13
N GLY A 51 13.96 6.03 -18.97
CA GLY A 51 14.09 7.41 -18.50
C GLY A 51 15.44 7.73 -17.87
N THR A 52 16.36 6.75 -17.79
CA THR A 52 17.65 6.85 -17.11
C THR A 52 17.54 7.36 -15.67
N PHE A 53 16.43 7.06 -15.00
CA PHE A 53 16.13 7.56 -13.66
C PHE A 53 17.07 6.94 -12.63
N ARG A 54 17.85 7.78 -11.96
CA ARG A 54 18.80 7.40 -10.90
C ARG A 54 18.32 7.73 -9.49
N LEU A 55 17.07 8.20 -9.41
CA LEU A 55 16.40 8.63 -8.21
C LEU A 55 15.01 8.00 -8.22
N ALA A 56 14.53 7.65 -7.03
CA ALA A 56 13.19 7.14 -6.87
C ALA A 56 12.13 8.18 -7.27
N LEU A 57 11.16 7.74 -8.06
CA LEU A 57 10.09 8.59 -8.58
C LEU A 57 9.04 8.88 -7.48
N GLY A 58 8.47 10.08 -7.47
CA GLY A 58 7.36 10.47 -6.58
C GLY A 58 7.68 11.55 -5.55
N SER A 59 6.66 12.33 -5.15
CA SER A 59 6.84 13.47 -4.22
C SER A 59 7.08 13.07 -2.80
N ASP A 60 6.47 11.97 -2.39
CA ASP A 60 6.50 11.49 -1.01
C ASP A 60 7.60 10.43 -0.84
N THR A 61 8.23 9.98 -1.93
CA THR A 61 9.27 8.95 -1.90
C THR A 61 10.45 9.33 -1.00
N PRO A 62 11.02 10.56 -1.08
CA PRO A 62 12.07 10.96 -0.14
C PRO A 62 11.64 10.89 1.32
N VAL A 63 10.36 11.18 1.61
CA VAL A 63 9.79 11.05 2.96
C VAL A 63 9.90 9.62 3.45
N TYR A 64 9.45 8.66 2.65
CA TYR A 64 9.52 7.24 3.03
C TYR A 64 10.96 6.74 3.19
N ILE A 65 11.89 7.24 2.37
CA ILE A 65 13.30 6.84 2.48
C ILE A 65 13.87 7.30 3.82
N TRP A 66 13.80 8.60 4.13
CA TRP A 66 14.35 9.07 5.39
C TRP A 66 13.54 8.59 6.59
N TRP A 67 12.21 8.40 6.48
CA TRP A 67 11.40 7.81 7.54
C TRP A 67 11.83 6.39 7.88
N ALA A 68 12.00 5.52 6.88
CA ALA A 68 12.40 4.13 7.14
C ALA A 68 13.85 4.04 7.63
N ARG A 69 14.76 4.90 7.16
CA ARG A 69 16.13 4.99 7.71
C ARG A 69 16.11 5.47 9.16
N TYR A 70 15.36 6.53 9.43
CA TYR A 70 15.22 7.11 10.77
C TYR A 70 14.59 6.11 11.74
N ALA A 71 13.42 5.57 11.38
CA ALA A 71 12.73 4.60 12.20
C ALA A 71 13.53 3.30 12.38
N GLY A 72 14.31 2.91 11.37
CA GLY A 72 15.21 1.78 11.49
C GLY A 72 16.23 1.95 12.62
N ALA A 73 16.82 3.13 12.72
CA ALA A 73 17.88 3.45 13.68
C ALA A 73 17.35 3.89 15.06
N GLU A 74 16.34 4.76 15.09
CA GLU A 74 15.84 5.45 16.29
C GLU A 74 14.50 4.90 16.79
N GLY A 75 13.83 4.07 15.99
CA GLY A 75 12.54 3.46 16.26
C GLY A 75 11.35 4.13 15.58
N LEU A 76 10.26 3.39 15.41
CA LEU A 76 9.07 3.86 14.68
C LEU A 76 8.36 5.02 15.38
N GLY A 77 8.50 5.17 16.70
CA GLY A 77 7.79 6.17 17.50
C GLY A 77 8.31 7.59 17.47
N VAL A 78 9.57 7.77 17.08
CA VAL A 78 10.24 9.06 17.26
C VAL A 78 9.92 9.98 16.07
N LEU A 79 9.71 11.28 16.34
CA LEU A 79 9.43 12.35 15.33
C LEU A 79 8.22 12.14 14.41
N GLY A 80 7.23 11.37 14.84
CA GLY A 80 6.02 11.13 14.05
C GLY A 80 6.21 10.19 12.84
N ALA A 81 7.34 9.47 12.75
CA ALA A 81 7.49 8.33 11.83
C ALA A 81 6.39 7.26 12.04
N ALA A 82 5.82 7.27 13.24
CA ALA A 82 4.70 6.47 13.70
C ALA A 82 3.36 6.79 13.00
N GLY A 83 3.30 7.80 12.12
CA GLY A 83 2.08 8.09 11.35
C GLY A 83 1.69 6.97 10.37
N ARG A 84 2.66 6.13 9.94
CA ARG A 84 2.46 5.03 8.96
C ARG A 84 3.39 3.83 9.27
N PRO A 85 3.33 3.26 10.48
CA PRO A 85 4.38 2.38 10.98
C PRO A 85 4.46 1.06 10.21
N GLY A 86 3.36 0.59 9.63
CA GLY A 86 3.35 -0.65 8.85
C GLY A 86 4.28 -0.57 7.63
N ILE A 87 4.13 0.46 6.78
CA ILE A 87 4.95 0.60 5.56
C ILE A 87 6.38 1.06 5.87
N VAL A 88 6.56 1.91 6.89
CA VAL A 88 7.90 2.38 7.30
C VAL A 88 8.71 1.22 7.88
N GLY A 89 8.12 0.43 8.78
CA GLY A 89 8.73 -0.78 9.33
C GLY A 89 9.02 -1.83 8.26
N LEU A 90 8.08 -2.04 7.32
CA LEU A 90 8.28 -2.92 6.17
C LEU A 90 9.54 -2.53 5.37
N MET A 91 9.68 -1.24 5.02
CA MET A 91 10.82 -0.77 4.22
C MET A 91 12.15 -0.88 4.97
N ALA A 92 12.17 -0.52 6.26
CA ALA A 92 13.37 -0.64 7.10
C ALA A 92 13.83 -2.11 7.20
N THR A 93 12.89 -3.01 7.48
CA THR A 93 13.17 -4.45 7.58
C THR A 93 13.59 -5.06 6.25
N LEU A 94 12.96 -4.69 5.13
CA LEU A 94 13.35 -5.15 3.81
C LEU A 94 14.76 -4.68 3.43
N SER A 95 15.08 -3.41 3.70
CA SER A 95 16.43 -2.87 3.49
C SER A 95 17.45 -3.66 4.29
N ARG A 96 17.20 -3.86 5.58
CA ARG A 96 18.11 -4.62 6.45
C ARG A 96 18.25 -6.09 6.02
N ALA A 97 17.15 -6.77 5.68
CA ALA A 97 17.15 -8.18 5.31
C ALA A 97 17.79 -8.45 3.94
N SER A 98 17.70 -7.48 3.01
CA SER A 98 18.29 -7.60 1.67
C SER A 98 19.72 -7.05 1.59
N GLY A 99 20.16 -6.27 2.57
CA GLY A 99 21.42 -5.53 2.51
C GLY A 99 21.41 -4.37 1.50
N LEU A 100 20.23 -4.01 0.97
CA LEU A 100 20.05 -2.91 0.05
C LEU A 100 19.73 -1.61 0.80
N PRO A 101 20.17 -0.44 0.32
CA PRO A 101 19.78 0.82 0.92
C PRO A 101 18.27 1.03 0.79
N VAL A 102 17.66 1.73 1.75
CA VAL A 102 16.21 2.01 1.75
C VAL A 102 15.75 2.67 0.44
N ALA A 103 16.59 3.51 -0.15
CA ALA A 103 16.29 4.14 -1.45
C ALA A 103 16.11 3.10 -2.57
N ALA A 104 16.91 2.03 -2.59
CA ALA A 104 16.76 0.94 -3.56
C ALA A 104 15.44 0.18 -3.38
N VAL A 105 15.07 -0.08 -2.13
CA VAL A 105 13.77 -0.68 -1.80
C VAL A 105 12.65 0.25 -2.26
N ALA A 106 12.77 1.56 -2.02
CA ALA A 106 11.77 2.56 -2.39
C ALA A 106 11.52 2.65 -3.91
N GLU A 107 12.55 2.51 -4.75
CA GLU A 107 12.40 2.53 -6.21
C GLU A 107 11.51 1.39 -6.72
N ALA A 108 11.60 0.21 -6.08
CA ALA A 108 10.87 -0.98 -6.50
C ALA A 108 9.53 -1.18 -5.76
N ILE A 109 9.44 -0.78 -4.48
CA ILE A 109 8.32 -1.16 -3.60
C ILE A 109 6.97 -0.65 -4.10
N GLY A 110 6.91 0.51 -4.74
CA GLY A 110 5.67 1.01 -5.35
C GLY A 110 5.08 0.04 -6.37
N ALA A 111 5.92 -0.47 -7.29
CA ALA A 111 5.51 -1.44 -8.30
C ALA A 111 5.15 -2.80 -7.68
N VAL A 112 5.92 -3.25 -6.69
CA VAL A 112 5.70 -4.50 -5.94
C VAL A 112 4.34 -4.47 -5.23
N LEU A 113 4.01 -3.36 -4.55
CA LEU A 113 2.73 -3.19 -3.86
C LEU A 113 1.56 -3.06 -4.85
N ALA A 114 1.75 -2.38 -5.99
CA ALA A 114 0.74 -2.33 -7.04
C ALA A 114 0.47 -3.72 -7.66
N ALA A 115 1.52 -4.50 -7.92
CA ALA A 115 1.39 -5.88 -8.40
C ALA A 115 0.69 -6.78 -7.36
N THR A 116 1.07 -6.67 -6.09
CA THR A 116 0.43 -7.38 -4.98
C THR A 116 -1.05 -7.03 -4.85
N LEU A 117 -1.39 -5.75 -4.97
CA LEU A 117 -2.76 -5.28 -4.98
C LEU A 117 -3.54 -5.82 -6.17
N GLY A 118 -2.96 -5.81 -7.37
CA GLY A 118 -3.56 -6.43 -8.55
C GLY A 118 -3.86 -7.92 -8.34
N LEU A 119 -2.90 -8.69 -7.83
CA LEU A 119 -3.12 -10.10 -7.50
C LEU A 119 -4.24 -10.28 -6.46
N ALA A 120 -4.29 -9.43 -5.42
CA ALA A 120 -5.37 -9.44 -4.43
C ALA A 120 -6.74 -9.08 -5.04
N ALA A 121 -6.79 -8.14 -5.98
CA ALA A 121 -7.98 -7.78 -6.75
C ALA A 121 -8.50 -8.96 -7.59
N GLY A 122 -7.59 -9.66 -8.29
CA GLY A 122 -7.90 -10.89 -9.01
C GLY A 122 -8.45 -11.98 -8.08
N ALA A 123 -7.79 -12.20 -6.94
CA ALA A 123 -8.20 -13.18 -5.95
C ALA A 123 -9.59 -12.86 -5.37
N LEU A 124 -9.88 -11.58 -5.07
CA LEU A 124 -11.19 -11.15 -4.59
C LEU A 124 -12.31 -11.52 -5.57
N VAL A 125 -12.12 -11.24 -6.85
CA VAL A 125 -13.13 -11.57 -7.86
C VAL A 125 -13.26 -13.09 -8.06
N GLU A 126 -12.17 -13.84 -7.95
CA GLU A 126 -12.18 -15.30 -8.02
C GLU A 126 -12.93 -15.94 -6.83
N THR A 127 -12.62 -15.51 -5.61
CA THR A 127 -13.24 -16.07 -4.39
C THR A 127 -14.70 -15.67 -4.31
N ALA A 128 -15.03 -14.42 -4.61
CA ALA A 128 -16.38 -13.89 -4.51
C ALA A 128 -17.34 -14.33 -5.63
N LEU A 129 -16.87 -14.36 -6.88
CA LEU A 129 -17.73 -14.57 -8.05
C LEU A 129 -17.47 -15.90 -8.77
N GLY A 130 -16.57 -16.75 -8.26
CA GLY A 130 -16.24 -18.04 -8.85
C GLY A 130 -14.93 -18.06 -9.65
N ARG A 131 -14.46 -19.27 -9.97
CA ARG A 131 -13.20 -19.46 -10.70
C ARG A 131 -13.36 -19.01 -12.15
N ASP A 132 -12.56 -18.03 -12.55
CA ASP A 132 -12.44 -17.58 -13.94
C ASP A 132 -11.07 -16.92 -14.13
N ARG A 133 -10.15 -17.62 -14.81
CA ARG A 133 -8.76 -17.15 -14.99
C ARG A 133 -8.69 -15.86 -15.78
N VAL A 134 -9.56 -15.66 -16.78
CA VAL A 134 -9.56 -14.44 -17.60
C VAL A 134 -10.02 -13.27 -16.76
N ARG A 135 -11.10 -13.44 -15.98
CA ARG A 135 -11.59 -12.40 -15.08
C ARG A 135 -10.58 -12.07 -13.99
N PHE A 136 -9.89 -13.07 -13.43
CA PHE A 136 -8.79 -12.88 -12.49
C PHE A 136 -7.69 -12.00 -13.11
N THR A 137 -7.21 -12.35 -14.31
CA THR A 137 -6.15 -11.60 -15.00
C THR A 137 -6.58 -10.18 -15.31
N LEU A 138 -7.79 -9.97 -15.83
CA LEU A 138 -8.30 -8.63 -16.12
C LEU A 138 -8.44 -7.80 -14.85
N ALA A 139 -9.01 -8.35 -13.77
CA ALA A 139 -9.12 -7.64 -12.50
C ALA A 139 -7.74 -7.23 -11.98
N ALA A 140 -6.75 -8.13 -12.05
CA ALA A 140 -5.40 -7.84 -11.60
C ALA A 140 -4.71 -6.73 -12.42
N LEU A 141 -4.73 -6.86 -13.75
CA LEU A 141 -4.09 -5.90 -14.64
C LEU A 141 -4.75 -4.52 -14.57
N LEU A 142 -6.08 -4.46 -14.68
CA LEU A 142 -6.82 -3.20 -14.69
C LEU A 142 -6.73 -2.49 -13.34
N SER A 143 -6.83 -3.22 -12.21
CA SER A 143 -6.71 -2.60 -10.89
C SER A 143 -5.32 -2.03 -10.63
N ALA A 144 -4.25 -2.74 -11.00
CA ALA A 144 -2.89 -2.22 -10.83
C ALA A 144 -2.62 -1.02 -11.77
N ALA A 145 -3.00 -1.09 -13.04
CA ALA A 145 -2.83 0.02 -13.98
C ALA A 145 -3.67 1.26 -13.61
N PHE A 146 -4.86 1.06 -13.04
CA PHE A 146 -5.66 2.15 -12.47
C PHE A 146 -4.96 2.89 -11.32
N LEU A 147 -3.94 2.30 -10.71
CA LEU A 147 -3.15 2.93 -9.65
C LEU A 147 -1.85 3.56 -10.14
N SER A 148 -1.63 3.68 -11.46
CA SER A 148 -0.36 4.22 -11.99
C SER A 148 0.07 5.57 -11.40
N VAL A 149 -0.88 6.48 -11.17
CA VAL A 149 -0.64 7.79 -10.51
C VAL A 149 -0.23 7.72 -9.03
N LEU A 150 -0.38 6.55 -8.40
CA LEU A 150 -0.04 6.32 -6.99
C LEU A 150 1.29 5.57 -6.83
N VAL A 151 1.77 4.88 -7.86
CA VAL A 151 3.01 4.08 -7.80
C VAL A 151 4.22 4.94 -7.45
N ALA A 152 4.26 6.19 -7.92
CA ALA A 152 5.29 7.17 -7.61
C ALA A 152 5.05 7.82 -6.24
N GLY A 153 5.37 7.07 -5.17
CA GLY A 153 5.51 7.62 -3.81
C GLY A 153 4.31 7.47 -2.88
N TYR A 154 3.17 6.90 -3.31
CA TYR A 154 2.02 6.67 -2.39
C TYR A 154 2.06 5.27 -1.76
N PHE A 155 3.21 4.88 -1.20
CA PHE A 155 3.46 3.51 -0.74
C PHE A 155 2.48 3.03 0.33
N SER A 156 2.12 3.88 1.30
CA SER A 156 1.11 3.53 2.31
C SER A 156 -0.26 3.22 1.70
N THR A 157 -0.67 3.95 0.66
CA THR A 157 -1.98 3.77 0.02
C THR A 157 -2.01 2.45 -0.75
N LEU A 158 -0.91 2.12 -1.44
CA LEU A 158 -0.77 0.84 -2.13
C LEU A 158 -0.70 -0.33 -1.15
N ALA A 159 0.05 -0.20 -0.06
CA ALA A 159 0.12 -1.21 1.01
C ALA A 159 -1.25 -1.43 1.65
N PHE A 160 -1.95 -0.35 2.02
CA PHE A 160 -3.33 -0.41 2.52
C PHE A 160 -4.23 -1.15 1.53
N GLY A 161 -4.21 -0.80 0.24
CA GLY A 161 -5.06 -1.44 -0.77
C GLY A 161 -4.77 -2.91 -0.97
N ALA A 162 -3.49 -3.30 -1.02
CA ALA A 162 -3.08 -4.68 -1.15
C ALA A 162 -3.60 -5.54 0.01
N LEU A 163 -3.41 -5.06 1.23
CA LEU A 163 -3.85 -5.72 2.46
C LEU A 163 -5.38 -5.74 2.59
N PHE A 164 -6.05 -4.63 2.26
CA PHE A 164 -7.49 -4.52 2.32
C PHE A 164 -8.18 -5.45 1.31
N LEU A 165 -7.76 -5.46 0.04
CA LEU A 165 -8.32 -6.38 -0.95
C LEU A 165 -8.04 -7.84 -0.61
N ALA A 166 -6.87 -8.15 -0.05
CA ALA A 166 -6.56 -9.50 0.44
C ALA A 166 -7.50 -9.93 1.58
N ALA A 167 -7.78 -9.01 2.52
CA ALA A 167 -8.74 -9.24 3.59
C ALA A 167 -10.16 -9.50 3.03
N LEU A 168 -10.61 -8.70 2.05
CA LEU A 168 -11.91 -8.89 1.39
C LEU A 168 -11.97 -10.23 0.62
N ALA A 169 -10.88 -10.62 -0.06
CA ALA A 169 -10.81 -11.87 -0.80
C ALA A 169 -10.92 -13.08 0.14
N LEU A 170 -10.22 -13.04 1.28
CA LEU A 170 -10.30 -14.05 2.32
C LEU A 170 -11.70 -14.07 2.98
N LEU A 171 -12.30 -12.91 3.22
CA LEU A 171 -13.63 -12.82 3.82
C LEU A 171 -14.73 -13.41 2.91
N ALA A 172 -14.68 -13.11 1.61
CA ALA A 172 -15.56 -13.71 0.61
C ALA A 172 -15.42 -15.24 0.60
N LEU A 173 -14.18 -15.73 0.68
CA LEU A 173 -13.89 -17.16 0.77
C LEU A 173 -14.42 -17.79 2.06
N THR A 174 -14.28 -17.11 3.20
CA THR A 174 -14.81 -17.55 4.50
C THR A 174 -16.32 -17.72 4.45
N LEU A 175 -17.05 -16.82 3.80
CA LEU A 175 -18.50 -16.96 3.61
C LEU A 175 -18.83 -18.16 2.70
N ARG A 176 -18.11 -18.29 1.58
CA ARG A 176 -18.37 -19.34 0.59
C ARG A 176 -18.08 -20.74 1.10
N ALA A 177 -16.96 -20.91 1.82
CA ALA A 177 -16.51 -22.19 2.36
C ALA A 177 -17.02 -22.46 3.79
N ARG A 178 -17.83 -21.55 4.37
CA ARG A 178 -18.23 -21.58 5.79
C ARG A 178 -17.03 -21.71 6.74
N GLY A 179 -15.95 -20.97 6.44
CA GLY A 179 -14.68 -20.99 7.19
C GLY A 179 -14.84 -20.71 8.69
N GLY A 180 -13.85 -21.06 9.48
CA GLY A 180 -13.88 -20.92 10.94
C GLY A 180 -13.50 -19.54 11.44
N TRP A 181 -13.29 -19.44 12.75
CA TRP A 181 -12.82 -18.22 13.41
C TRP A 181 -11.36 -17.90 13.13
N ARG A 182 -10.57 -18.91 12.74
CA ARG A 182 -9.17 -18.72 12.34
C ARG A 182 -9.05 -17.78 11.14
N GLU A 183 -9.91 -17.97 10.14
CA GLU A 183 -9.96 -17.10 8.96
C GLU A 183 -10.43 -15.68 9.34
N VAL A 184 -11.35 -15.55 10.30
CA VAL A 184 -11.80 -14.24 10.83
C VAL A 184 -10.65 -13.48 11.49
N VAL A 185 -9.83 -14.16 12.31
CA VAL A 185 -8.63 -13.58 12.93
C VAL A 185 -7.64 -13.14 11.85
N ALA A 186 -7.42 -13.95 10.82
CA ALA A 186 -6.55 -13.56 9.71
C ALA A 186 -7.06 -12.34 8.93
N VAL A 187 -8.38 -12.25 8.67
CA VAL A 187 -8.97 -11.04 8.07
C VAL A 187 -8.75 -9.84 8.99
N ALA A 188 -8.96 -9.98 10.31
CA ALA A 188 -8.70 -8.91 11.27
C ALA A 188 -7.22 -8.47 11.24
N LEU A 189 -6.26 -9.39 11.21
CA LEU A 189 -4.84 -9.05 11.13
C LEU A 189 -4.47 -8.35 9.81
N LEU A 190 -5.04 -8.77 8.68
CA LEU A 190 -4.84 -8.08 7.39
C LEU A 190 -5.43 -6.66 7.41
N LEU A 191 -6.64 -6.49 7.96
CA LEU A 191 -7.27 -5.18 8.13
C LEU A 191 -6.49 -4.29 9.11
N GLY A 192 -5.97 -4.87 10.19
CA GLY A 192 -5.12 -4.19 11.15
C GLY A 192 -3.80 -3.73 10.53
N ALA A 193 -3.13 -4.61 9.80
CA ALA A 193 -1.93 -4.26 9.04
C ALA A 193 -2.22 -3.18 7.99
N ALA A 194 -3.38 -3.23 7.32
CA ALA A 194 -3.80 -2.17 6.39
C ALA A 194 -3.95 -0.83 7.12
N GLY A 195 -4.61 -0.83 8.28
CA GLY A 195 -4.76 0.35 9.13
C GLY A 195 -3.41 0.90 9.59
N LEU A 196 -2.46 0.06 10.00
CA LEU A 196 -1.10 0.47 10.38
C LEU A 196 -0.27 0.94 9.17
N ALA A 197 -0.54 0.46 7.96
CA ALA A 197 0.09 0.99 6.75
C ALA A 197 -0.45 2.39 6.43
N HIS A 198 -1.75 2.63 6.59
CA HIS A 198 -2.37 3.92 6.31
C HIS A 198 -3.58 4.24 7.22
N PRO A 199 -3.36 4.83 8.41
CA PRO A 199 -4.44 5.04 9.40
C PRO A 199 -5.60 5.91 8.88
N LEU A 200 -5.31 6.92 8.04
CA LEU A 200 -6.33 7.79 7.44
C LEU A 200 -7.34 7.05 6.55
N PHE A 201 -7.06 5.83 6.09
CA PHE A 201 -7.98 5.03 5.28
C PHE A 201 -8.83 4.05 6.11
N VAL A 202 -8.64 3.97 7.43
CA VAL A 202 -9.47 3.12 8.31
C VAL A 202 -10.95 3.50 8.25
N PRO A 203 -11.36 4.80 8.27
CA PRO A 203 -12.76 5.15 8.13
C PRO A 203 -13.36 4.71 6.78
N LEU A 204 -12.59 4.77 5.69
CA LEU A 204 -13.01 4.23 4.40
C LEU A 204 -13.22 2.72 4.49
N ALA A 205 -12.26 1.97 5.05
CA ALA A 205 -12.38 0.52 5.22
C ALA A 205 -13.66 0.14 5.99
N LEU A 206 -13.93 0.82 7.10
CA LEU A 206 -15.10 0.59 7.93
C LEU A 206 -16.40 0.92 7.17
N GLY A 207 -16.45 2.05 6.45
CA GLY A 207 -17.61 2.42 5.65
C GLY A 207 -17.90 1.42 4.52
N VAL A 208 -16.86 0.92 3.85
CA VAL A 208 -17.00 -0.13 2.84
C VAL A 208 -17.51 -1.43 3.46
N MET A 209 -16.91 -1.86 4.58
CA MET A 209 -17.33 -3.06 5.32
C MET A 209 -18.78 -2.96 5.83
N ALA A 210 -19.21 -1.78 6.27
CA ALA A 210 -20.60 -1.52 6.67
C ALA A 210 -21.57 -1.75 5.49
N GLY A 211 -21.22 -1.31 4.29
CA GLY A 211 -21.99 -1.62 3.07
C GLY A 211 -22.10 -3.11 2.79
N GLY A 212 -21.00 -3.85 2.97
CA GLY A 212 -20.98 -5.30 2.90
C GLY A 212 -21.91 -5.97 3.93
N LEU A 213 -21.92 -5.47 5.18
CA LEU A 213 -22.81 -5.95 6.24
C LEU A 213 -24.29 -5.70 5.93
N VAL A 214 -24.62 -4.51 5.42
CA VAL A 214 -25.99 -4.17 4.98
C VAL A 214 -26.45 -5.14 3.89
N ALA A 215 -25.60 -5.44 2.91
CA ALA A 215 -25.93 -6.40 1.85
C ALA A 215 -26.13 -7.85 2.34
N LEU A 216 -25.61 -8.19 3.52
CA LEU A 216 -25.80 -9.48 4.18
C LEU A 216 -27.03 -9.55 5.09
N ALA A 217 -27.83 -8.47 5.20
CA ALA A 217 -29.04 -8.48 6.03
C ALA A 217 -30.04 -9.62 5.69
N PRO A 218 -30.30 -9.97 4.41
CA PRO A 218 -31.15 -11.11 4.09
C PRO A 218 -30.58 -12.45 4.58
N ALA A 219 -29.26 -12.64 4.43
CA ALA A 219 -28.56 -13.83 4.90
C ALA A 219 -28.63 -13.95 6.42
N TRP A 220 -28.42 -12.84 7.14
CA TRP A 220 -28.52 -12.79 8.59
C TRP A 220 -29.93 -13.14 9.10
N ARG A 221 -30.99 -12.65 8.43
CA ARG A 221 -32.38 -12.98 8.78
C ARG A 221 -32.68 -14.47 8.59
N ARG A 222 -32.23 -15.05 7.46
CA ARG A 222 -32.35 -16.49 7.20
C ARG A 222 -31.59 -17.31 8.23
N ASP A 223 -30.32 -17.00 8.49
CA ASP A 223 -29.50 -17.72 9.45
C ASP A 223 -30.09 -17.66 10.87
N ARG A 224 -30.71 -16.53 11.23
CA ARG A 224 -31.46 -16.37 12.48
C ARG A 224 -32.72 -17.24 12.51
N ALA A 225 -33.50 -17.29 11.42
CA ALA A 225 -34.69 -18.13 11.32
C ALA A 225 -34.36 -19.63 11.39
N LEU A 226 -33.20 -20.04 10.88
CA LEU A 226 -32.66 -21.40 11.00
C LEU A 226 -32.09 -21.72 12.39
N GLY A 227 -32.21 -20.82 13.36
CA GLY A 227 -31.71 -21.04 14.73
C GLY A 227 -30.19 -21.09 14.83
N LEU A 228 -29.44 -20.60 13.83
CA LEU A 228 -27.98 -20.63 13.89
C LEU A 228 -27.48 -19.72 15.02
N LYS A 229 -26.57 -20.26 15.83
CA LYS A 229 -25.83 -19.50 16.86
C LYS A 229 -25.17 -18.28 16.24
N TRP A 230 -25.02 -17.21 17.01
CA TRP A 230 -24.47 -15.95 16.50
C TRP A 230 -23.07 -16.14 15.88
N THR A 231 -22.25 -17.01 16.45
CA THR A 231 -20.91 -17.37 15.95
C THR A 231 -20.90 -18.13 14.62
N GLY A 232 -22.03 -18.72 14.23
CA GLY A 232 -22.22 -19.41 12.96
C GLY A 232 -22.64 -18.51 11.80
N ARG A 233 -23.02 -17.25 12.07
CA ARG A 233 -23.59 -16.34 11.06
C ARG A 233 -22.50 -15.61 10.29
N GLY A 234 -22.64 -15.57 8.96
CA GLY A 234 -21.67 -14.90 8.08
C GLY A 234 -21.47 -13.42 8.41
N ALA A 235 -22.56 -12.67 8.58
CA ALA A 235 -22.51 -11.25 8.92
C ALA A 235 -21.77 -10.95 10.24
N THR A 236 -21.84 -11.87 11.20
CA THR A 236 -21.18 -11.72 12.51
C THR A 236 -19.67 -11.88 12.40
N ARG A 237 -19.23 -12.82 11.56
CA ARG A 237 -17.81 -13.00 11.25
C ARG A 237 -17.23 -11.79 10.52
N VAL A 238 -17.99 -11.20 9.59
CA VAL A 238 -17.63 -9.94 8.90
C VAL A 238 -17.47 -8.80 9.91
N ALA A 239 -18.44 -8.62 10.81
CA ALA A 239 -18.39 -7.58 11.84
C ALA A 239 -17.23 -7.80 12.82
N ALA A 240 -17.03 -9.03 13.30
CA ALA A 240 -15.93 -9.37 14.19
C ALA A 240 -14.55 -9.16 13.54
N ALA A 241 -14.39 -9.49 12.25
CA ALA A 241 -13.16 -9.21 11.52
C ALA A 241 -12.89 -7.70 11.41
N ALA A 242 -13.91 -6.90 11.11
CA ALA A 242 -13.79 -5.44 11.01
C ALA A 242 -13.40 -4.82 12.36
N LEU A 243 -14.06 -5.22 13.44
CA LEU A 243 -13.76 -4.75 14.80
C LEU A 243 -12.37 -5.22 15.26
N GLY A 244 -12.00 -6.47 14.96
CA GLY A 244 -10.67 -6.99 15.26
C GLY A 244 -9.55 -6.23 14.53
N GLY A 245 -9.76 -5.91 13.25
CA GLY A 245 -8.80 -5.09 12.50
C GLY A 245 -8.68 -3.66 13.01
N LEU A 246 -9.81 -3.06 13.41
CA LEU A 246 -9.81 -1.76 14.09
C LEU A 246 -9.02 -1.85 15.40
N ALA A 247 -9.25 -2.87 16.21
CA ALA A 247 -8.53 -3.08 17.47
C ALA A 247 -7.02 -3.23 17.26
N VAL A 248 -6.57 -4.03 16.28
CA VAL A 248 -5.15 -4.17 15.93
C VAL A 248 -4.55 -2.83 15.53
N THR A 249 -5.29 -2.00 14.78
CA THR A 249 -4.81 -0.66 14.39
C THR A 249 -4.71 0.28 15.59
N VAL A 250 -5.77 0.34 16.40
CA VAL A 250 -5.87 1.22 17.58
C VAL A 250 -4.84 0.86 18.64
N VAL A 251 -4.51 -0.42 18.80
CA VAL A 251 -3.46 -0.89 19.71
C VAL A 251 -2.06 -0.75 19.09
N GLY A 252 -1.91 -1.05 17.80
CA GLY A 252 -0.61 -1.01 17.13
C GLY A 252 0.00 0.39 17.00
N LEU A 253 -0.82 1.43 16.84
CA LEU A 253 -0.34 2.82 16.79
C LEU A 253 0.35 3.28 18.09
N PRO A 254 -0.28 3.21 19.28
CA PRO A 254 0.37 3.60 20.53
C PRO A 254 1.52 2.65 20.92
N LEU A 255 1.50 1.37 20.53
CA LEU A 255 2.60 0.44 20.79
C LEU A 255 3.94 0.92 20.22
N VAL A 256 3.91 1.59 19.08
CA VAL A 256 5.10 2.21 18.48
C VAL A 256 5.24 3.66 18.87
N GLY A 257 4.65 4.13 19.98
CA GLY A 257 4.85 5.48 20.46
C GLY A 257 4.26 6.59 19.59
N VAL A 258 3.14 6.34 18.87
CA VAL A 258 2.31 7.43 18.33
C VAL A 258 1.76 8.25 19.49
N THR A 259 2.55 9.22 19.95
CA THR A 259 2.12 10.26 20.89
C THR A 259 1.85 11.54 20.10
N ALA A 260 1.07 12.47 20.66
CA ALA A 260 0.75 13.75 20.05
C ALA A 260 1.98 14.70 19.88
N ALA A 261 3.21 14.23 20.13
CA ALA A 261 4.40 15.05 20.19
C ALA A 261 5.11 15.21 18.83
N VAL A 262 5.49 16.47 18.56
CA VAL A 262 6.34 16.99 17.46
C VAL A 262 6.41 16.11 16.22
N THR A 263 5.41 16.23 15.35
CA THR A 263 5.50 15.69 13.99
C THR A 263 6.39 16.59 13.14
N LEU A 264 7.50 16.05 12.63
CA LEU A 264 8.20 16.73 11.54
C LEU A 264 7.24 16.90 10.37
N ASP A 265 7.26 18.08 9.76
CA ASP A 265 6.44 18.33 8.58
C ASP A 265 6.91 17.46 7.42
N THR A 266 6.02 16.57 6.99
CA THR A 266 6.29 15.59 5.93
C THR A 266 5.45 15.83 4.68
N SER A 267 4.43 16.70 4.77
CA SER A 267 3.59 17.09 3.65
C SER A 267 3.15 18.55 3.76
N ARG A 268 2.91 19.20 2.62
CA ARG A 268 2.31 20.54 2.57
C ARG A 268 0.98 20.57 3.31
N ASP A 269 0.16 19.54 3.15
CA ASP A 269 -1.17 19.44 3.77
C ASP A 269 -1.10 19.53 5.31
N ALA A 270 -0.10 18.89 5.92
CA ALA A 270 0.11 18.94 7.36
C ALA A 270 0.52 20.34 7.83
N ILE A 271 1.46 20.98 7.11
CA ILE A 271 1.90 22.35 7.44
C ILE A 271 0.74 23.32 7.33
N LEU A 272 0.02 23.31 6.21
CA LEU A 272 -1.05 24.27 5.98
C LEU A 272 -2.16 24.14 7.03
N ARG A 273 -2.52 22.92 7.45
CA ARG A 273 -3.49 22.73 8.53
C ARG A 273 -2.98 23.27 9.86
N ARG A 274 -1.71 23.00 10.22
CA ARG A 274 -1.11 23.52 11.46
C ARG A 274 -1.12 25.05 11.48
N LEU A 275 -0.84 25.69 10.34
CA LEU A 275 -0.77 27.15 10.23
C LEU A 275 -2.15 27.82 10.05
N GLY A 276 -3.26 27.09 10.20
CA GLY A 276 -4.61 27.64 10.00
C GLY A 276 -4.97 27.92 8.52
N LEU A 277 -4.15 27.44 7.59
CA LEU A 277 -4.33 27.58 6.13
C LEU A 277 -5.05 26.37 5.51
N GLY A 278 -5.96 25.74 6.27
CA GLY A 278 -6.69 24.55 5.82
C GLY A 278 -7.49 24.75 4.53
N HIS A 279 -8.00 25.96 4.29
CA HIS A 279 -8.72 26.32 3.06
C HIS A 279 -7.86 26.15 1.80
N LEU A 280 -6.57 26.51 1.85
CA LEU A 280 -5.63 26.32 0.73
C LEU A 280 -5.41 24.85 0.39
N VAL A 281 -5.56 23.94 1.37
CA VAL A 281 -5.53 22.48 1.11
C VAL A 281 -6.77 22.07 0.31
N THR A 282 -7.95 22.52 0.74
CA THR A 282 -9.22 22.24 0.05
C THR A 282 -9.20 22.79 -1.38
N GLU A 283 -8.77 24.04 -1.58
CA GLU A 283 -8.62 24.66 -2.90
C GLU A 283 -7.61 23.92 -3.77
N SER A 284 -6.46 23.52 -3.20
CA SER A 284 -5.48 22.73 -3.94
C SER A 284 -6.04 21.39 -4.38
N PHE A 285 -6.91 20.77 -3.57
CA PHE A 285 -7.53 19.50 -3.90
C PHE A 285 -8.64 19.65 -4.93
N GLN A 286 -9.43 20.72 -4.85
CA GLN A 286 -10.42 21.07 -5.86
C GLN A 286 -9.75 21.36 -7.21
N ARG A 287 -8.67 22.16 -7.22
CA ARG A 287 -7.91 22.47 -8.43
C ARG A 287 -7.35 21.21 -9.06
N LYS A 288 -6.72 20.34 -8.25
CA LYS A 288 -6.20 19.06 -8.72
C LYS A 288 -7.31 18.17 -9.27
N LEU A 289 -8.47 18.13 -8.61
CA LEU A 289 -9.62 17.35 -9.08
C LEU A 289 -10.22 17.89 -10.39
N ARG A 290 -10.28 19.21 -10.57
CA ARG A 290 -10.87 19.84 -11.77
C ARG A 290 -9.92 19.83 -12.97
N ASN A 291 -8.64 20.11 -12.73
CA ASN A 291 -7.70 20.43 -13.81
C ASN A 291 -6.70 19.31 -14.09
N ASP A 292 -6.26 18.59 -13.05
CA ASP A 292 -5.15 17.65 -13.16
C ASP A 292 -5.60 16.19 -13.04
N PHE A 293 -6.85 15.95 -12.61
CA PHE A 293 -7.34 14.61 -12.41
C PHE A 293 -7.66 13.98 -13.78
N PRO A 294 -7.07 12.83 -14.09
CA PRO A 294 -7.27 12.16 -15.37
C PRO A 294 -8.66 11.50 -15.45
N TRP A 295 -9.72 12.31 -15.56
CA TRP A 295 -11.12 11.86 -15.57
C TRP A 295 -11.40 10.85 -16.67
N TRP A 296 -10.69 10.95 -17.79
CA TRP A 296 -10.76 9.98 -18.87
C TRP A 296 -10.48 8.54 -18.36
N ARG A 297 -9.67 8.33 -17.30
CA ARG A 297 -9.45 7.00 -16.70
C ARG A 297 -10.72 6.45 -16.09
N ALA A 298 -11.38 7.26 -15.28
CA ALA A 298 -12.64 6.89 -14.66
C ALA A 298 -13.69 6.64 -15.74
N VAL A 299 -13.78 7.51 -16.75
CA VAL A 299 -14.72 7.39 -17.86
C VAL A 299 -14.45 6.12 -18.69
N SER A 300 -13.20 5.84 -19.05
CA SER A 300 -12.85 4.62 -19.80
C SER A 300 -13.23 3.37 -19.02
N VAL A 301 -12.95 3.33 -17.73
CA VAL A 301 -13.28 2.18 -16.88
C VAL A 301 -14.79 2.04 -16.68
N VAL A 302 -15.52 3.15 -16.50
CA VAL A 302 -16.98 3.16 -16.45
C VAL A 302 -17.56 2.66 -17.77
N GLY A 303 -17.06 3.13 -18.92
CA GLY A 303 -17.46 2.65 -20.23
C GLY A 303 -17.27 1.14 -20.39
N LEU A 304 -16.11 0.61 -19.97
CA LEU A 304 -15.83 -0.83 -19.96
C LEU A 304 -16.74 -1.61 -19.00
N ALA A 305 -17.06 -1.05 -17.83
CA ALA A 305 -17.97 -1.64 -16.86
C ALA A 305 -19.42 -1.68 -17.37
N LEU A 306 -19.84 -0.67 -18.13
CA LEU A 306 -21.17 -0.53 -18.69
C LEU A 306 -21.35 -1.28 -20.03
N ALA A 307 -20.27 -1.66 -20.71
CA ALA A 307 -20.30 -2.38 -21.99
C ALA A 307 -21.26 -3.59 -22.07
N PRO A 308 -21.47 -4.41 -21.03
CA PRO A 308 -22.45 -5.51 -21.09
C PRO A 308 -23.92 -5.06 -21.13
N PHE A 309 -24.20 -3.88 -20.58
CA PHE A 309 -25.53 -3.29 -20.43
C PHE A 309 -25.94 -2.45 -21.64
N ALA A 310 -25.06 -2.26 -22.62
CA ALA A 310 -25.42 -1.67 -23.90
C ALA A 310 -26.59 -2.46 -24.54
N PRO A 311 -27.58 -1.77 -25.14
CA PRO A 311 -28.84 -2.34 -25.62
C PRO A 311 -28.60 -3.26 -26.82
N THR A 312 -28.14 -4.47 -26.52
CA THR A 312 -28.07 -5.61 -27.42
C THR A 312 -29.00 -6.65 -26.80
N GLY A 313 -30.26 -6.66 -27.23
CA GLY A 313 -31.29 -7.68 -26.98
C GLY A 313 -31.34 -8.29 -25.58
N TRP A 314 -32.22 -7.79 -24.72
CA TRP A 314 -32.50 -8.28 -23.36
C TRP A 314 -33.29 -9.61 -23.34
N GLY A 315 -33.02 -10.53 -24.27
CA GLY A 315 -33.80 -11.77 -24.44
C GLY A 315 -33.21 -13.04 -23.83
N GLY A 316 -31.98 -13.01 -23.30
CA GLY A 316 -31.25 -14.23 -22.94
C GLY A 316 -31.30 -14.60 -21.45
N ARG A 317 -32.28 -15.43 -21.04
CA ARG A 317 -32.19 -16.27 -19.83
C ARG A 317 -31.08 -17.31 -19.99
N GLY A 318 -29.83 -16.87 -19.95
CA GLY A 318 -28.64 -17.71 -20.08
C GLY A 318 -27.83 -17.71 -18.78
N ALA A 319 -28.46 -17.99 -17.64
CA ALA A 319 -27.67 -18.42 -16.49
C ALA A 319 -26.95 -19.70 -16.91
N PRO A 320 -25.60 -19.78 -16.82
CA PRO A 320 -24.90 -21.02 -17.16
C PRO A 320 -25.55 -22.15 -16.38
N ARG A 321 -25.96 -23.20 -17.10
CA ARG A 321 -26.55 -24.43 -16.57
C ARG A 321 -25.54 -24.99 -15.55
N ARG A 322 -25.75 -24.63 -14.29
CA ARG A 322 -24.93 -25.03 -13.14
C ARG A 322 -25.09 -26.53 -13.00
N LYS A 323 -23.99 -27.27 -12.83
CA LYS A 323 -24.04 -28.73 -12.63
C LYS A 323 -25.06 -29.03 -11.53
N ASP A 324 -26.02 -29.89 -11.82
CA ASP A 324 -27.14 -30.25 -10.94
C ASP A 324 -26.72 -30.95 -9.62
N GLY A 325 -25.40 -31.10 -9.37
CA GLY A 325 -24.84 -31.69 -8.15
C GLY A 325 -24.53 -30.71 -7.01
N ASP A 326 -24.58 -29.39 -7.23
CA ASP A 326 -24.37 -28.42 -6.15
C ASP A 326 -25.60 -28.37 -5.23
N GLY A 327 -25.49 -28.99 -4.05
CA GLY A 327 -26.54 -29.01 -3.03
C GLY A 327 -27.00 -27.59 -2.60
N PRO A 328 -28.20 -27.46 -2.02
CA PRO A 328 -28.79 -26.15 -1.66
C PRO A 328 -27.88 -25.31 -0.77
N ALA A 329 -27.14 -25.94 0.16
CA ALA A 329 -26.22 -25.25 1.06
C ALA A 329 -25.04 -24.56 0.36
N SER A 330 -24.50 -25.12 -0.74
CA SER A 330 -23.39 -24.52 -1.48
C SER A 330 -23.85 -23.38 -2.38
N ARG A 331 -25.10 -23.45 -2.87
CA ARG A 331 -25.74 -22.36 -3.63
C ARG A 331 -25.92 -21.12 -2.76
N GLU A 332 -26.39 -21.33 -1.54
CA GLU A 332 -26.62 -20.26 -0.57
C GLU A 332 -25.32 -19.56 -0.14
N SER A 333 -24.26 -20.32 0.17
CA SER A 333 -22.97 -19.72 0.55
C SER A 333 -22.32 -18.94 -0.58
N SER A 334 -22.47 -19.42 -1.83
CA SER A 334 -22.04 -18.68 -3.03
C SER A 334 -22.83 -17.38 -3.22
N GLN A 335 -24.11 -17.35 -2.87
CA GLN A 335 -24.95 -16.17 -2.99
C GLN A 335 -24.54 -15.10 -1.96
N ASP A 336 -24.24 -15.50 -0.73
CA ASP A 336 -23.84 -14.57 0.34
C ASP A 336 -22.49 -13.92 0.06
N SER A 337 -21.53 -14.70 -0.47
CA SER A 337 -20.26 -14.14 -0.93
C SER A 337 -20.45 -13.12 -2.06
N GLY A 338 -21.39 -13.37 -2.97
CA GLY A 338 -21.75 -12.42 -4.03
C GLY A 338 -22.41 -11.16 -3.48
N ARG A 339 -23.33 -11.29 -2.52
CA ARG A 339 -23.98 -10.15 -1.83
C ARG A 339 -22.96 -9.27 -1.13
N LEU A 340 -22.04 -9.88 -0.38
CA LEU A 340 -20.93 -9.17 0.27
C LEU A 340 -20.14 -8.36 -0.77
N PHE A 341 -19.69 -9.00 -1.85
CA PHE A 341 -18.93 -8.33 -2.91
C PHE A 341 -19.66 -7.10 -3.46
N TRP A 342 -20.92 -7.24 -3.86
CA TRP A 342 -21.68 -6.12 -4.41
C TRP A 342 -21.95 -5.01 -3.39
N GLY A 343 -22.22 -5.36 -2.13
CA GLY A 343 -22.36 -4.39 -1.04
C GLY A 343 -21.09 -3.56 -0.83
N LEU A 344 -19.92 -4.22 -0.86
CA LEU A 344 -18.62 -3.56 -0.76
C LEU A 344 -18.38 -2.61 -1.96
N MET A 345 -18.66 -3.06 -3.19
CA MET A 345 -18.47 -2.25 -4.40
C MET A 345 -19.36 -1.00 -4.40
N VAL A 346 -20.65 -1.16 -4.09
CA VAL A 346 -21.62 -0.05 -4.06
C VAL A 346 -21.23 0.96 -2.99
N ALA A 347 -20.92 0.51 -1.77
CA ALA A 347 -20.54 1.42 -0.68
C ALA A 347 -19.24 2.19 -0.98
N TRP A 348 -18.24 1.53 -1.56
CA TRP A 348 -16.99 2.20 -1.91
C TRP A 348 -17.18 3.24 -3.03
N VAL A 349 -17.96 2.93 -4.07
CA VAL A 349 -18.32 3.92 -5.10
C VAL A 349 -19.10 5.08 -4.48
N ALA A 350 -20.10 4.80 -3.64
CA ALA A 350 -20.92 5.83 -3.00
C ALA A 350 -20.07 6.76 -2.12
N LEU A 351 -19.21 6.21 -1.24
CA LEU A 351 -18.30 7.00 -0.40
C LEU A 351 -17.36 7.88 -1.23
N THR A 352 -16.89 7.36 -2.37
CA THR A 352 -16.05 8.12 -3.30
C THR A 352 -16.82 9.27 -3.91
N VAL A 353 -18.01 9.03 -4.46
CA VAL A 353 -18.86 10.05 -5.07
C VAL A 353 -19.25 11.11 -4.04
N ILE A 354 -19.70 10.72 -2.86
CA ILE A 354 -20.06 11.64 -1.77
C ILE A 354 -18.85 12.52 -1.41
N SER A 355 -17.65 11.95 -1.29
CA SER A 355 -16.45 12.71 -0.95
C SER A 355 -16.00 13.65 -2.07
N VAL A 356 -16.19 13.24 -3.33
CA VAL A 356 -15.93 14.10 -4.51
C VAL A 356 -16.89 15.28 -4.52
N LEU A 357 -18.20 15.03 -4.35
CA LEU A 357 -19.22 16.08 -4.30
C LEU A 357 -19.00 17.03 -3.12
N ALA A 358 -18.73 16.50 -1.93
CA ALA A 358 -18.40 17.30 -0.75
C ALA A 358 -17.17 18.19 -1.00
N LEU A 359 -16.10 17.63 -1.59
CA LEU A 359 -14.90 18.41 -1.94
C LEU A 359 -15.22 19.51 -2.95
N LEU A 360 -16.00 19.22 -3.99
CA LEU A 360 -16.41 20.22 -4.99
C LEU A 360 -17.31 21.32 -4.41
N ALA A 361 -18.06 21.00 -3.35
CA ALA A 361 -18.89 21.94 -2.60
C ALA A 361 -18.11 22.77 -1.56
N GLY A 362 -16.77 22.63 -1.48
CA GLY A 362 -15.94 23.39 -0.53
C GLY A 362 -15.77 22.73 0.84
N VAL A 363 -16.38 21.57 1.07
CA VAL A 363 -16.20 20.82 2.32
C VAL A 363 -14.83 20.12 2.32
N PRO A 364 -14.04 20.20 3.40
CA PRO A 364 -12.77 19.48 3.52
C PRO A 364 -12.97 17.95 3.47
N ALA A 365 -12.98 17.38 2.27
CA ALA A 365 -13.18 15.96 2.02
C ALA A 365 -12.04 15.37 1.16
N PRO A 366 -11.69 14.09 1.34
CA PRO A 366 -10.61 13.45 0.58
C PRO A 366 -11.05 13.04 -0.85
N GLY A 367 -11.96 13.77 -1.49
CA GLY A 367 -12.59 13.41 -2.76
C GLY A 367 -11.58 13.05 -3.86
N GLN A 368 -10.55 13.87 -4.06
CA GLN A 368 -9.49 13.59 -5.04
C GLN A 368 -8.73 12.28 -4.77
N ARG A 369 -8.51 11.93 -3.50
CA ARG A 369 -7.72 10.75 -3.12
C ARG A 369 -8.57 9.50 -3.27
N LEU A 370 -9.85 9.57 -2.88
CA LEU A 370 -10.80 8.48 -3.08
C LEU A 370 -11.08 8.24 -4.56
N ALA A 371 -11.18 9.29 -5.38
CA ALA A 371 -11.33 9.14 -6.83
C ALA A 371 -10.12 8.42 -7.45
N ALA A 372 -8.89 8.79 -7.08
CA ALA A 372 -7.68 8.12 -7.53
C ALA A 372 -7.56 6.67 -7.04
N PHE A 373 -8.27 6.32 -5.97
CA PHE A 373 -8.24 5.02 -5.30
C PHE A 373 -9.58 4.27 -5.37
N CYS A 374 -10.42 4.58 -6.36
CA CYS A 374 -11.72 3.94 -6.54
C CYS A 374 -11.58 2.58 -7.25
N LEU A 375 -11.01 1.61 -6.54
CA LEU A 375 -10.80 0.23 -7.01
C LEU A 375 -12.04 -0.54 -7.47
N PRO A 376 -13.29 -0.23 -7.03
CA PRO A 376 -14.46 -0.84 -7.64
C PRO A 376 -14.55 -0.63 -9.15
N LEU A 377 -14.10 0.52 -9.67
CA LEU A 377 -14.19 0.81 -11.10
C LEU A 377 -13.46 -0.26 -11.94
N PRO A 378 -12.13 -0.49 -11.79
CA PRO A 378 -11.43 -1.49 -12.59
C PRO A 378 -11.90 -2.91 -12.34
N LEU A 379 -12.37 -3.23 -11.11
CA LEU A 379 -12.99 -4.52 -10.81
C LEU A 379 -14.28 -4.73 -11.62
N LEU A 380 -15.16 -3.74 -11.66
CA LEU A 380 -16.41 -3.79 -12.44
C LEU A 380 -16.14 -3.83 -13.94
N ALA A 381 -15.11 -3.12 -14.43
CA ALA A 381 -14.67 -3.23 -15.82
C ALA A 381 -14.23 -4.65 -16.18
N SER A 382 -13.47 -5.33 -15.31
CA SER A 382 -13.05 -6.72 -15.54
C SER A 382 -14.26 -7.68 -15.65
N ILE A 383 -15.28 -7.46 -14.82
CA ILE A 383 -16.52 -8.24 -14.83
C ILE A 383 -17.30 -7.95 -16.12
N GLY A 384 -17.40 -6.68 -16.50
CA GLY A 384 -18.11 -6.25 -17.69
C GLY A 384 -17.48 -6.83 -18.97
N LEU A 385 -16.18 -6.64 -19.13
CA LEU A 385 -15.39 -7.22 -20.21
C LEU A 385 -15.57 -8.74 -20.33
N ARG A 386 -15.57 -9.46 -19.20
CA ARG A 386 -15.79 -10.91 -19.23
C ARG A 386 -17.22 -11.29 -19.63
N ARG A 387 -18.23 -10.53 -19.17
CA ARG A 387 -19.64 -10.73 -19.51
C ARG A 387 -19.94 -10.45 -20.97
N LEU A 388 -19.26 -9.49 -21.60
CA LEU A 388 -19.38 -9.24 -23.04
C LEU A 388 -19.07 -10.50 -23.86
N ARG A 389 -17.99 -11.22 -23.49
CA ARG A 389 -17.62 -12.50 -24.11
C ARG A 389 -18.67 -13.59 -23.92
N THR A 390 -19.32 -13.69 -22.76
CA THR A 390 -20.37 -14.69 -22.55
C THR A 390 -21.66 -14.34 -23.29
N LYS A 391 -22.00 -13.04 -23.39
CA LYS A 391 -23.24 -12.57 -24.03
C LYS A 391 -23.23 -12.76 -25.54
N LEU A 392 -22.09 -12.53 -26.19
CA LEU A 392 -21.95 -12.65 -27.64
C LEU A 392 -21.98 -14.09 -28.17
N GLY A 393 -21.92 -15.09 -27.28
CA GLY A 393 -22.01 -16.51 -27.65
C GLY A 393 -20.77 -17.03 -28.38
N PRO A 394 -20.72 -18.36 -28.65
CA PRO A 394 -19.57 -19.00 -29.28
C PRO A 394 -19.32 -18.52 -30.72
N SER A 395 -20.39 -18.22 -31.48
CA SER A 395 -20.29 -17.76 -32.88
C SER A 395 -19.56 -16.43 -33.03
N ARG A 396 -19.59 -15.56 -32.01
CA ARG A 396 -18.89 -14.26 -31.99
C ARG A 396 -17.78 -14.23 -30.94
N ALA A 397 -17.32 -15.38 -30.46
CA ALA A 397 -16.32 -15.45 -29.39
C ALA A 397 -15.00 -14.77 -29.78
N ARG A 398 -14.59 -14.85 -31.06
CA ARG A 398 -13.40 -14.17 -31.59
C ARG A 398 -13.55 -12.65 -31.49
N THR A 399 -14.66 -12.10 -32.00
CA THR A 399 -14.97 -10.67 -31.93
C THR A 399 -15.05 -10.19 -30.49
N ALA A 400 -15.72 -10.92 -29.61
CA ALA A 400 -15.83 -10.56 -28.21
C ALA A 400 -14.48 -10.57 -27.49
N THR A 401 -13.62 -11.54 -27.82
CA THR A 401 -12.26 -11.62 -27.28
C THR A 401 -11.40 -10.48 -27.82
N ALA A 402 -11.51 -10.15 -29.11
CA ALA A 402 -10.81 -9.02 -29.71
C ALA A 402 -11.23 -7.70 -29.04
N LEU A 403 -12.54 -7.43 -28.90
CA LEU A 403 -13.05 -6.23 -28.20
C LEU A 403 -12.58 -6.16 -26.74
N MET A 404 -12.60 -7.30 -26.04
CA MET A 404 -12.13 -7.39 -24.66
C MET A 404 -10.64 -7.07 -24.55
N LEU A 405 -9.81 -7.67 -25.40
CA LEU A 405 -8.37 -7.43 -25.44
C LEU A 405 -8.07 -5.99 -25.85
N SER A 406 -8.72 -5.46 -26.88
CA SER A 406 -8.55 -4.07 -27.31
C SER A 406 -8.92 -3.09 -26.21
N GLY A 407 -10.07 -3.28 -25.53
CA GLY A 407 -10.48 -2.41 -24.42
C GLY A 407 -9.50 -2.44 -23.25
N ALA A 408 -8.99 -3.64 -22.89
CA ALA A 408 -7.97 -3.78 -21.86
C ALA A 408 -6.64 -3.12 -22.29
N MET A 409 -6.17 -3.38 -23.52
CA MET A 409 -4.91 -2.84 -24.05
C MET A 409 -4.95 -1.31 -24.17
N ILE A 410 -6.06 -0.73 -24.64
CA ILE A 410 -6.25 0.72 -24.67
C ILE A 410 -6.13 1.28 -23.26
N PHE A 411 -6.87 0.71 -22.28
CA PHE A 411 -6.79 1.19 -20.91
C PHE A 411 -5.37 1.09 -20.33
N MET A 412 -4.68 -0.03 -20.54
CA MET A 412 -3.29 -0.21 -20.12
C MET A 412 -2.38 0.82 -20.78
N ALA A 413 -2.54 1.10 -22.08
CA ALA A 413 -1.76 2.09 -22.80
C ALA A 413 -2.00 3.51 -22.26
N VAL A 414 -3.25 3.90 -21.98
CA VAL A 414 -3.47 5.26 -21.45
C VAL A 414 -2.99 5.37 -19.99
N ALA A 415 -3.17 4.32 -19.18
CA ALA A 415 -2.58 4.24 -17.85
C ALA A 415 -1.04 4.30 -17.89
N TRP A 416 -0.43 3.70 -18.92
CA TRP A 416 1.01 3.75 -19.19
C TRP A 416 1.47 5.14 -19.55
N VAL A 417 0.77 5.85 -20.45
CA VAL A 417 1.12 7.24 -20.81
C VAL A 417 1.15 8.13 -19.57
N THR A 418 0.18 7.95 -18.66
CA THR A 418 0.17 8.69 -17.37
C THR A 418 1.35 8.34 -16.48
N TRP A 419 1.80 7.09 -16.52
CA TRP A 419 2.99 6.62 -15.78
C TRP A 419 4.29 7.10 -16.45
N ALA A 420 4.35 7.10 -17.77
CA ALA A 420 5.51 7.52 -18.54
C ALA A 420 5.82 9.01 -18.36
N ASP A 421 4.80 9.81 -18.02
CA ASP A 421 4.93 11.22 -17.66
C ASP A 421 5.52 11.46 -16.25
N GLN A 422 5.83 10.39 -15.50
CA GLN A 422 6.54 10.54 -14.23
C GLN A 422 7.98 10.99 -14.45
N TYR A 423 8.45 11.91 -13.61
CA TYR A 423 9.82 12.42 -13.63
C TYR A 423 10.36 12.57 -12.20
N ALA A 424 11.68 12.60 -12.08
CA ALA A 424 12.34 12.93 -10.81
C ALA A 424 12.03 14.38 -10.44
N LEU A 425 11.38 14.59 -9.29
CA LEU A 425 10.89 15.91 -8.88
C LEU A 425 11.98 16.88 -8.45
N VAL A 426 13.24 16.42 -8.36
CA VAL A 426 14.41 17.26 -8.16
C VAL A 426 15.50 16.89 -9.15
N ARG A 427 16.35 17.87 -9.43
CA ARG A 427 17.53 17.69 -10.26
C ARG A 427 18.56 16.82 -9.51
N PRO A 428 19.37 16.00 -10.20
CA PRO A 428 20.46 15.25 -9.57
C PRO A 428 21.42 16.14 -8.75
N ALA A 429 21.62 17.38 -9.19
CA ALA A 429 22.42 18.38 -8.47
C ALA A 429 21.87 18.70 -7.07
N ALA A 430 20.55 18.68 -6.87
CA ALA A 430 19.95 18.89 -5.55
C ALA A 430 20.32 17.76 -4.59
N VAL A 431 20.24 16.50 -5.04
CA VAL A 431 20.62 15.35 -4.22
C VAL A 431 22.11 15.36 -3.90
N ALA A 432 22.95 15.71 -4.89
CA ALA A 432 24.39 15.86 -4.68
C ALA A 432 24.72 16.97 -3.65
N GLN A 433 24.07 18.13 -3.76
CA GLN A 433 24.27 19.24 -2.83
C GLN A 433 23.73 18.94 -1.42
N SER A 434 22.58 18.28 -1.31
CA SER A 434 22.08 17.78 -0.03
C SER A 434 23.07 16.82 0.63
N ARG A 435 23.71 15.93 -0.14
CA ARG A 435 24.76 15.02 0.37
C ARG A 435 26.02 15.75 0.83
N ILE A 436 26.42 16.81 0.13
CA ILE A 436 27.53 17.67 0.59
C ILE A 436 27.17 18.32 1.93
N ALA A 437 25.97 18.90 2.04
CA ALA A 437 25.49 19.48 3.30
C ALA A 437 25.38 18.44 4.42
N GLY A 438 24.91 17.23 4.10
CA GLY A 438 24.80 16.13 5.05
C GLY A 438 26.15 15.59 5.53
N ALA A 439 27.14 15.52 4.64
CA ALA A 439 28.53 15.20 4.99
C ALA A 439 29.15 16.26 5.90
N ALA A 440 28.94 17.54 5.58
CA ALA A 440 29.38 18.64 6.42
C ALA A 440 28.74 18.58 7.82
N LEU A 441 27.44 18.27 7.91
CA LEU A 441 26.75 18.08 9.19
C LEU A 441 27.28 16.87 9.98
N ALA A 442 27.56 15.76 9.29
CA ALA A 442 28.08 14.55 9.93
C ALA A 442 29.49 14.74 10.54
N ALA A 443 30.26 15.70 10.02
CA ALA A 443 31.53 16.14 10.58
C ALA A 443 31.39 17.11 11.77
N GLN A 444 30.21 17.70 11.98
CA GLN A 444 29.92 18.52 13.15
C GLN A 444 29.62 17.66 14.38
N PRO A 445 29.85 18.20 15.60
CA PRO A 445 29.40 17.56 16.84
C PRO A 445 27.92 17.17 16.81
N PRO A 446 27.52 16.09 17.52
CA PRO A 446 26.12 15.75 17.71
C PRO A 446 25.32 16.94 18.27
N GLY A 447 24.11 17.14 17.76
CA GLY A 447 23.24 18.25 18.17
C GLY A 447 23.58 19.61 17.55
N THR A 448 24.57 19.72 16.64
CA THR A 448 24.70 20.91 15.78
C THR A 448 23.53 20.96 14.79
N PRO A 449 22.73 22.04 14.76
CA PRO A 449 21.67 22.19 13.77
C PRO A 449 22.22 22.46 12.37
N LEU A 450 21.59 21.86 11.36
CA LEU A 450 21.74 22.23 9.94
C LEU A 450 20.54 23.08 9.53
N VAL A 451 20.78 24.35 9.22
CA VAL A 451 19.77 25.24 8.65
C VAL A 451 20.12 25.46 7.19
N PHE A 452 19.20 25.14 6.26
CA PHE A 452 19.38 25.56 4.87
C PHE A 452 18.43 26.69 4.52
N ILE A 453 18.96 27.70 3.85
CA ILE A 453 18.20 28.85 3.35
C ILE A 453 17.70 28.53 1.95
N ALA A 454 16.40 28.70 1.72
CA ALA A 454 15.82 28.60 0.40
C ALA A 454 14.60 29.53 0.28
N GLU A 455 14.55 30.31 -0.81
CA GLU A 455 13.43 31.19 -1.14
C GLU A 455 12.67 30.65 -2.36
N PRO A 456 11.68 29.74 -2.20
CA PRO A 456 10.95 29.19 -3.32
C PRO A 456 9.99 30.25 -3.90
N ARG A 457 10.37 30.84 -5.03
CA ARG A 457 9.62 31.89 -5.74
C ARG A 457 8.36 31.42 -6.48
N PHE A 458 8.00 30.14 -6.38
CA PHE A 458 6.92 29.49 -7.13
C PHE A 458 5.53 29.68 -6.50
N GLU A 459 4.46 29.35 -7.24
CA GLU A 459 3.06 29.47 -6.79
C GLU A 459 2.71 28.67 -5.52
N LYS A 460 3.48 27.63 -5.17
CA LYS A 460 3.20 26.71 -4.05
C LYS A 460 4.43 26.58 -3.14
N PRO A 461 4.78 27.63 -2.36
CA PRO A 461 6.01 27.66 -1.57
C PRO A 461 6.08 26.53 -0.54
N GLY A 462 4.95 26.16 0.09
CA GLY A 462 4.91 25.06 1.06
C GLY A 462 5.22 23.69 0.45
N LEU A 463 4.91 23.47 -0.82
CA LEU A 463 5.22 22.21 -1.50
C LEU A 463 6.73 22.06 -1.71
N GLN A 464 7.40 23.14 -2.12
CA GLN A 464 8.84 23.13 -2.33
C GLN A 464 9.61 23.08 -1.00
N ALA A 465 9.18 23.84 0.00
CA ALA A 465 9.78 23.82 1.34
C ALA A 465 9.84 22.39 1.91
N VAL A 466 8.72 21.66 1.84
CA VAL A 466 8.65 20.26 2.29
C VAL A 466 9.54 19.36 1.44
N ARG A 467 9.48 19.48 0.11
CA ARG A 467 10.31 18.67 -0.79
C ARG A 467 11.79 18.85 -0.48
N TYR A 468 12.28 20.09 -0.45
CA TYR A 468 13.68 20.40 -0.18
C TYR A 468 14.11 19.85 1.17
N THR A 469 13.30 20.08 2.21
CA THR A 469 13.57 19.57 3.57
C THR A 469 13.70 18.05 3.58
N ASN A 470 12.82 17.33 2.87
CA ASN A 470 12.87 15.87 2.81
C ASN A 470 14.12 15.34 2.10
N TYR A 471 14.59 16.02 1.04
CA TYR A 471 15.85 15.64 0.39
C TYR A 471 17.08 15.91 1.26
N VAL A 472 17.07 16.97 2.08
CA VAL A 472 18.17 17.24 3.03
C VAL A 472 18.15 16.23 4.19
N ARG A 473 16.97 15.94 4.75
CA ARG A 473 16.79 14.88 5.78
C ARG A 473 17.26 13.52 5.28
N ASP A 474 17.01 13.22 4.01
CA ASP A 474 17.49 11.99 3.43
C ASP A 474 19.00 11.97 3.15
N ALA A 475 19.66 13.12 3.15
CA ALA A 475 21.10 13.20 2.91
C ALA A 475 21.96 13.16 4.20
N VAL A 476 21.35 13.31 5.38
CA VAL A 476 22.04 13.27 6.67
C VAL A 476 22.06 11.84 7.25
N PRO A 477 22.93 11.54 8.23
CA PRO A 477 22.80 10.34 9.05
C PRO A 477 21.41 10.25 9.69
N ALA A 478 20.89 9.03 9.88
CA ALA A 478 19.56 8.81 10.45
C ALA A 478 19.38 9.57 11.78
N SER A 479 20.32 9.42 12.72
CA SER A 479 20.28 10.11 14.03
C SER A 479 20.30 11.64 13.95
N ARG A 480 20.66 12.23 12.80
CA ARG A 480 20.76 13.68 12.56
C ARG A 480 19.58 14.25 11.78
N VAL A 481 18.59 13.45 11.39
CA VAL A 481 17.34 13.91 10.77
C VAL A 481 16.64 15.03 11.57
N PRO A 482 16.50 14.95 12.91
CA PRO A 482 15.89 16.03 13.70
C PRO A 482 16.67 17.36 13.67
N ASP A 483 17.96 17.34 13.35
CA ASP A 483 18.81 18.54 13.30
C ASP A 483 18.64 19.32 11.99
N VAL A 484 17.79 18.87 11.06
CA VAL A 484 17.58 19.51 9.75
C VAL A 484 16.41 20.50 9.81
N HIS A 485 16.73 21.76 9.56
CA HIS A 485 15.80 22.88 9.53
C HIS A 485 15.90 23.65 8.21
N ILE A 486 14.80 24.28 7.83
CA ILE A 486 14.73 25.21 6.70
C ILE A 486 14.46 26.61 7.25
N PHE A 487 15.17 27.60 6.73
CA PHE A 487 14.74 29.00 6.79
C PHE A 487 14.16 29.36 5.42
N LEU A 488 12.86 29.64 5.38
CA LEU A 488 12.16 30.00 4.16
C LEU A 488 12.27 31.52 3.95
N GLY A 489 13.32 31.95 3.27
CA GLY A 489 13.63 33.37 3.14
C GLY A 489 14.90 33.66 2.37
N THR A 490 15.28 34.94 2.33
CA THR A 490 16.51 35.41 1.71
C THR A 490 17.70 35.37 2.68
N VAL A 491 18.92 35.26 2.13
CA VAL A 491 20.16 35.36 2.93
C VAL A 491 20.24 36.69 3.68
N ALA A 492 19.76 37.78 3.06
CA ALA A 492 19.77 39.11 3.66
C ALA A 492 18.85 39.18 4.90
N ASP A 493 17.62 38.68 4.81
CA ASP A 493 16.68 38.70 5.94
C ASP A 493 17.11 37.75 7.06
N PHE A 494 17.67 36.59 6.71
CA PHE A 494 18.27 35.69 7.68
C PHE A 494 19.35 36.39 8.51
N ARG A 495 20.29 37.09 7.84
CA ARG A 495 21.36 37.86 8.50
C ARG A 495 20.81 39.05 9.30
N ALA A 496 19.73 39.66 8.84
CA ALA A 496 19.04 40.75 9.53
C ALA A 496 18.15 40.25 10.69
N GLY A 497 18.10 38.95 10.96
CA GLY A 497 17.34 38.40 12.09
C GLY A 497 15.83 38.53 11.96
N ARG A 498 15.30 38.47 10.73
CA ARG A 498 13.86 38.67 10.45
C ARG A 498 13.33 37.66 9.41
N PRO A 499 12.02 37.36 9.42
CA PRO A 499 11.40 36.60 8.35
C PRO A 499 11.40 37.39 7.04
N THR A 500 11.40 36.69 5.90
CA THR A 500 11.17 37.30 4.58
C THR A 500 9.67 37.42 4.33
N HIS A 501 9.21 38.60 3.93
CA HIS A 501 7.82 38.85 3.54
C HIS A 501 7.72 39.22 2.07
N LEU A 502 6.89 38.49 1.31
CA LEU A 502 6.63 38.71 -0.11
C LEU A 502 5.19 39.18 -0.39
N GLY A 503 4.38 39.40 0.65
CA GLY A 503 2.97 39.78 0.53
C GLY A 503 2.07 38.63 0.06
N ARG A 504 2.54 37.39 0.18
CA ARG A 504 1.79 36.18 -0.18
C ARG A 504 1.48 35.41 1.09
N LEU A 505 0.20 35.27 1.43
CA LEU A 505 -0.24 34.68 2.69
C LEU A 505 0.41 33.32 3.01
N GLU A 506 0.46 32.38 2.06
CA GLU A 506 1.09 31.07 2.28
C GLU A 506 2.59 31.21 2.58
N HIS A 507 3.30 32.03 1.79
CA HIS A 507 4.73 32.24 1.96
C HIS A 507 5.04 32.95 3.28
N ASP A 508 4.38 34.07 3.56
CA ASP A 508 4.68 34.91 4.72
C ASP A 508 4.44 34.15 6.03
N ARG A 509 3.40 33.31 6.09
CA ARG A 509 3.12 32.44 7.24
C ARG A 509 4.16 31.33 7.40
N LEU A 510 4.60 30.72 6.30
CA LEU A 510 5.65 29.70 6.33
C LEU A 510 7.01 30.29 6.72
N SER A 511 7.35 31.46 6.19
CA SER A 511 8.55 32.22 6.50
C SER A 511 8.61 32.56 7.98
N ALA A 512 7.53 33.12 8.53
CA ALA A 512 7.40 33.40 9.96
C ALA A 512 7.51 32.15 10.84
N ASP A 513 6.82 31.05 10.48
CA ASP A 513 6.91 29.77 11.19
C ASP A 513 8.32 29.18 11.16
N SER A 514 8.98 29.23 9.99
CA SER A 514 10.35 28.74 9.83
C SER A 514 11.34 29.57 10.64
N TRP A 515 11.19 30.90 10.66
CA TRP A 515 12.02 31.78 11.46
C TRP A 515 11.84 31.54 12.96
N ALA A 516 10.59 31.38 13.43
CA ALA A 516 10.32 31.08 14.83
C ALA A 516 11.00 29.78 15.31
N LYS A 517 11.15 28.79 14.42
CA LYS A 517 11.86 27.53 14.70
C LYS A 517 13.38 27.66 14.62
N VAL A 518 13.89 28.48 13.70
CA VAL A 518 15.33 28.63 13.44
C VAL A 518 15.99 29.62 14.39
N ARG A 519 15.34 30.72 14.76
CA ARG A 519 15.86 31.74 15.66
C ARG A 519 16.49 31.18 16.96
N PRO A 520 15.84 30.30 17.73
CA PRO A 520 16.44 29.76 18.96
C PRO A 520 17.63 28.82 18.72
N LEU A 521 17.86 28.40 17.47
CA LEU A 521 18.98 27.53 17.11
C LEU A 521 20.26 28.30 16.80
N LEU A 522 20.19 29.62 16.59
CA LEU A 522 21.34 30.44 16.23
C LEU A 522 22.39 30.48 17.35
N ASP A 523 21.97 30.38 18.60
CA ASP A 523 22.86 30.34 19.77
C ASP A 523 23.62 29.01 19.91
N ARG A 524 23.26 27.99 19.13
CA ARG A 524 23.84 26.64 19.17
C ARG A 524 24.96 26.43 18.15
N SER A 525 25.53 27.51 17.61
CA SER A 525 26.54 27.49 16.55
C SER A 525 26.12 26.61 15.35
N PRO A 526 24.98 26.90 14.69
CA PRO A 526 24.47 26.07 13.62
C PRO A 526 25.36 26.12 12.38
N LEU A 527 25.25 25.08 11.56
CA LEU A 527 25.73 25.10 10.19
C LEU A 527 24.61 25.65 9.30
N VAL A 528 24.77 26.88 8.80
CA VAL A 528 23.79 27.50 7.91
C VAL A 528 24.32 27.48 6.48
N VAL A 529 23.56 26.88 5.57
CA VAL A 529 24.00 26.67 4.18
C VAL A 529 23.00 27.20 3.15
N VAL A 530 23.51 27.54 1.98
CA VAL A 530 22.71 27.84 0.78
C VAL A 530 23.10 26.89 -0.33
N MET A 531 22.11 26.29 -0.99
CA MET A 531 22.30 25.30 -2.05
C MET A 531 21.80 25.83 -3.39
N ASN A 532 22.68 25.89 -4.39
CA ASN A 532 22.39 26.43 -5.72
C ASN A 532 21.22 25.71 -6.42
N ALA A 533 21.04 24.42 -6.18
CA ALA A 533 20.00 23.61 -6.79
C ALA A 533 18.60 23.86 -6.22
N PHE A 534 18.51 24.38 -4.99
CA PHE A 534 17.24 24.77 -4.37
C PHE A 534 16.95 26.26 -4.56
N ASP A 535 17.98 27.11 -4.50
CA ASP A 535 17.87 28.55 -4.70
C ASP A 535 19.16 29.12 -5.31
N SER A 536 19.18 29.21 -6.64
CA SER A 536 20.34 29.75 -7.36
C SER A 536 20.53 31.26 -7.16
N VAL A 537 19.45 31.99 -6.85
CA VAL A 537 19.53 33.43 -6.60
C VAL A 537 20.10 33.67 -5.20
N GLY A 538 19.58 32.98 -4.19
CA GLY A 538 20.13 33.00 -2.83
C GLY A 538 21.58 32.52 -2.79
N TYR A 539 21.93 31.49 -3.55
CA TYR A 539 23.31 31.00 -3.64
C TYR A 539 24.27 32.05 -4.21
N ARG A 540 23.88 32.75 -5.29
CA ARG A 540 24.69 33.86 -5.83
C ARG A 540 24.80 35.02 -4.85
N ALA A 541 23.71 35.35 -4.15
CA ALA A 541 23.71 36.39 -3.12
C ALA A 541 24.63 36.04 -1.94
N ALA A 542 24.69 34.77 -1.54
CA ALA A 542 25.65 34.31 -0.53
C ALA A 542 27.10 34.40 -1.01
N LEU A 543 27.37 34.08 -2.28
CA LEU A 543 28.71 34.21 -2.87
C LEU A 543 29.17 35.67 -3.04
N SER A 544 28.25 36.62 -3.12
CA SER A 544 28.57 38.05 -3.21
C SER A 544 28.80 38.72 -1.84
N LEU A 545 28.67 37.99 -0.74
CA LEU A 545 28.98 38.54 0.58
C LEU A 545 30.49 38.83 0.69
N PRO A 546 30.91 40.01 1.19
CA PRO A 546 32.32 40.37 1.29
C PRO A 546 33.17 39.34 2.03
N GLU A 547 32.62 38.74 3.08
CA GLU A 547 33.31 37.72 3.89
C GLU A 547 33.56 36.43 3.07
N VAL A 548 32.62 36.04 2.21
CA VAL A 548 32.75 34.87 1.33
C VAL A 548 33.71 35.15 0.17
N GLN A 549 33.77 36.40 -0.31
CA GLN A 549 34.73 36.81 -1.35
C GLN A 549 36.16 36.90 -0.82
N GLY A 550 36.34 37.36 0.42
CA GLY A 550 37.63 37.49 1.08
C GLY A 550 38.27 36.14 1.45
N ASP A 551 37.46 35.14 1.81
CA ASP A 551 37.93 33.77 2.08
C ASP A 551 36.97 32.70 1.52
N PRO A 552 36.99 32.47 0.19
CA PRO A 552 36.09 31.50 -0.43
C PRO A 552 36.30 30.07 0.08
N GLY A 553 37.52 29.72 0.48
CA GLY A 553 37.88 28.37 0.93
C GLY A 553 37.20 27.99 2.24
N ARG A 554 37.07 28.95 3.17
CA ARG A 554 36.38 28.73 4.45
C ARG A 554 34.87 28.57 4.33
N HIS A 555 34.26 29.20 3.33
CA HIS A 555 32.81 29.26 3.19
C HIS A 555 32.26 28.28 2.14
N ARG A 556 33.03 27.90 1.12
CA ARG A 556 32.59 26.93 0.11
C ARG A 556 32.79 25.51 0.61
N ILE A 557 31.72 24.93 1.15
CA ILE A 557 31.69 23.53 1.61
C ILE A 557 31.92 22.55 0.45
N GLY A 558 31.35 22.86 -0.72
CA GLY A 558 31.50 22.03 -1.91
C GLY A 558 30.77 22.60 -3.11
N ARG A 559 30.73 21.83 -4.21
CA ARG A 559 30.13 22.29 -5.47
C ARG A 559 28.65 22.66 -5.28
N GLY A 560 28.35 23.95 -5.34
CA GLY A 560 26.99 24.47 -5.24
C GLY A 560 26.45 24.53 -3.81
N VAL A 561 27.30 24.41 -2.78
CA VAL A 561 26.93 24.56 -1.36
C VAL A 561 27.87 25.56 -0.70
N VAL A 562 27.31 26.61 -0.10
CA VAL A 562 28.08 27.66 0.60
C VAL A 562 27.53 27.85 2.01
N ALA A 563 28.42 27.95 2.99
CA ALA A 563 28.09 28.31 4.36
C ALA A 563 27.90 29.83 4.49
N VAL A 564 26.90 30.26 5.25
CA VAL A 564 26.70 31.68 5.55
C VAL A 564 27.76 32.15 6.54
N PRO A 565 28.41 33.32 6.33
CA PRO A 565 29.38 33.87 7.28
C PRO A 565 28.84 33.97 8.70
N GLY A 566 29.66 33.59 9.69
CA GLY A 566 29.27 33.51 11.09
C GLY A 566 28.56 32.20 11.50
N TYR A 567 28.17 31.35 10.54
CA TYR A 567 27.38 30.14 10.78
C TYR A 567 27.95 28.90 10.08
N THR A 568 29.25 28.68 10.25
CA THR A 568 29.98 27.57 9.63
C THR A 568 29.94 26.28 10.48
N GLY A 569 29.33 26.28 11.66
CA GLY A 569 29.59 25.23 12.65
C GLY A 569 31.01 25.33 13.23
N ARG A 570 31.50 24.25 13.85
CA ARG A 570 32.80 24.20 14.55
C ARG A 570 33.97 23.74 13.68
N THR A 571 33.72 23.00 12.60
CA THR A 571 34.78 22.32 11.81
C THR A 571 34.42 22.28 10.32
N VAL A 572 34.77 23.32 9.55
CA VAL A 572 34.67 23.27 8.07
C VAL A 572 36.04 23.03 7.41
N GLY A 573 37.14 23.33 8.12
CA GLY A 573 38.49 23.34 7.56
C GLY A 573 39.07 22.00 7.11
N GLU A 574 38.61 20.85 7.64
CA GLU A 574 39.20 19.53 7.34
C GLU A 574 38.27 18.60 6.55
N ALA A 575 36.98 18.92 6.42
CA ALA A 575 36.00 18.07 5.73
C ALA A 575 36.01 18.23 4.20
N ALA A 576 36.82 19.14 3.65
CA ALA A 576 36.89 19.47 2.23
C ALA A 576 37.49 18.35 1.35
N ALA A 577 38.09 17.32 1.94
CA ALA A 577 38.82 16.28 1.21
C ALA A 577 37.94 15.12 0.69
N GLY A 578 36.72 15.38 0.21
CA GLY A 578 35.93 14.45 -0.63
C GLY A 578 35.60 13.05 -0.07
N GLN A 579 36.07 12.71 1.13
CA GLN A 579 35.81 11.45 1.80
C GLN A 579 34.53 11.59 2.60
N PHE A 580 33.52 10.78 2.24
CA PHE A 580 32.33 10.65 3.08
C PHE A 580 32.80 10.21 4.47
N PRO A 581 32.42 10.93 5.55
CA PRO A 581 32.77 10.52 6.90
C PRO A 581 32.37 9.05 7.09
N ALA A 582 33.19 8.24 7.76
CA ALA A 582 32.85 6.84 8.07
C ALA A 582 31.49 6.68 8.79
N ARG A 583 30.98 7.76 9.39
CA ARG A 583 29.65 7.87 10.02
C ARG A 583 28.49 7.89 9.02
N LEU A 584 28.69 8.25 7.75
CA LEU A 584 27.69 8.20 6.68
C LEU A 584 27.74 6.84 5.98
N LYS A 585 27.26 5.80 6.68
CA LYS A 585 27.25 4.42 6.15
C LYS A 585 26.35 4.23 4.93
N GLU A 586 25.26 4.99 4.85
CA GLU A 586 24.35 4.97 3.69
C GLU A 586 23.85 6.38 3.36
N PRO A 587 24.30 6.99 2.25
CA PRO A 587 23.70 8.22 1.76
C PRO A 587 22.36 7.90 1.06
N GLY A 588 21.28 8.63 1.37
CA GLY A 588 19.88 8.38 0.93
C GLY A 588 19.61 8.25 -0.59
N ALA A 589 18.82 9.16 -1.18
CA ALA A 589 18.09 9.03 -2.46
C ALA A 589 18.87 8.69 -3.76
N GLY A 590 20.17 8.44 -3.72
CA GLY A 590 20.97 8.06 -4.89
C GLY A 590 22.07 9.06 -5.28
N PRO A 591 22.87 8.77 -6.33
CA PRO A 591 22.40 8.03 -7.49
C PRO A 591 22.39 6.52 -7.29
N LEU A 592 21.31 5.90 -7.74
CA LEU A 592 21.17 4.45 -7.88
C LEU A 592 21.26 4.07 -9.37
N SER A 593 21.48 2.78 -9.65
CA SER A 593 21.48 2.29 -11.03
C SER A 593 20.06 2.28 -11.57
N PRO A 594 19.80 2.80 -12.79
CA PRO A 594 18.45 2.79 -13.37
C PRO A 594 17.95 1.38 -13.69
N TRP A 595 18.85 0.39 -13.72
CA TRP A 595 18.50 -1.03 -13.91
C TRP A 595 18.16 -1.74 -12.61
N MET A 596 18.53 -1.19 -11.45
CA MET A 596 18.38 -1.85 -10.17
C MET A 596 16.92 -2.24 -9.85
N PRO A 597 15.90 -1.39 -10.10
CA PRO A 597 14.52 -1.75 -9.80
C PRO A 597 14.05 -2.98 -10.57
N LEU A 598 14.54 -3.22 -11.80
CA LEU A 598 14.15 -4.37 -12.62
C LEU A 598 14.50 -5.72 -12.00
N TRP A 599 15.54 -5.78 -11.17
CA TRP A 599 15.95 -7.01 -10.48
C TRP A 599 15.43 -7.04 -9.04
N VAL A 600 15.44 -5.89 -8.36
CA VAL A 600 14.94 -5.75 -6.98
C VAL A 600 13.44 -5.99 -6.91
N GLY A 601 12.65 -5.50 -7.86
CA GLY A 601 11.19 -5.68 -7.90
C GLY A 601 10.76 -7.15 -7.89
N PRO A 602 11.21 -7.98 -8.85
CA PRO A 602 10.93 -9.41 -8.85
C PRO A 602 11.43 -10.10 -7.57
N ALA A 603 12.63 -9.79 -7.09
CA ALA A 603 13.18 -10.35 -5.85
C ALA A 603 12.30 -10.04 -4.64
N LEU A 604 11.80 -8.80 -4.52
CA LEU A 604 10.90 -8.39 -3.44
C LEU A 604 9.52 -9.07 -3.54
N VAL A 605 8.94 -9.21 -4.73
CA VAL A 605 7.68 -9.97 -4.90
C VAL A 605 7.87 -11.43 -4.48
N LEU A 606 8.97 -12.07 -4.89
CA LEU A 606 9.29 -13.44 -4.51
C LEU A 606 9.51 -13.56 -3.00
N LEU A 607 10.30 -12.67 -2.40
CA LEU A 607 10.54 -12.64 -0.97
C LEU A 607 9.22 -12.51 -0.19
N LEU A 608 8.41 -11.50 -0.49
CA LEU A 608 7.12 -11.29 0.16
C LEU A 608 6.17 -12.48 -0.07
N GLY A 609 6.18 -13.05 -1.28
CA GLY A 609 5.44 -14.28 -1.60
C GLY A 609 5.86 -15.46 -0.73
N LEU A 610 7.17 -15.66 -0.53
CA LEU A 610 7.71 -16.72 0.32
C LEU A 610 7.40 -16.50 1.81
N LEU A 611 7.54 -15.26 2.30
CA LEU A 611 7.19 -14.87 3.67
C LEU A 611 5.69 -15.12 3.96
N GLY A 612 4.82 -14.82 3.00
CA GLY A 612 3.38 -14.96 3.16
C GLY A 612 2.79 -16.32 2.77
N ALA A 613 3.53 -17.15 2.05
CA ALA A 613 3.05 -18.46 1.62
C ALA A 613 2.63 -19.36 2.81
N PRO A 614 3.41 -19.54 3.89
CA PRO A 614 2.96 -20.33 5.04
C PRO A 614 1.59 -19.89 5.55
N TRP A 615 1.38 -18.59 5.72
CA TRP A 615 0.10 -18.02 6.16
C TRP A 615 -1.03 -18.30 5.16
N ALA A 616 -0.82 -18.02 3.87
CA ALA A 616 -1.84 -18.23 2.85
C ALA A 616 -2.24 -19.71 2.72
N PHE A 617 -1.28 -20.63 2.80
CA PHE A 617 -1.54 -22.06 2.68
C PHE A 617 -2.24 -22.66 3.90
N VAL A 618 -2.03 -22.07 5.08
CA VAL A 618 -2.72 -22.46 6.31
C VAL A 618 -4.16 -21.94 6.32
N LEU A 619 -4.35 -20.69 5.94
CA LEU A 619 -5.61 -19.96 6.12
C LEU A 619 -6.63 -20.16 4.99
N LEU A 620 -6.18 -20.40 3.76
CA LEU A 620 -7.08 -20.67 2.63
C LEU A 620 -7.23 -22.17 2.43
N PRO A 621 -8.35 -22.70 1.90
CA PRO A 621 -8.51 -24.11 1.57
C PRO A 621 -7.75 -24.52 0.31
N PRO A 622 -7.32 -25.79 0.20
CA PRO A 622 -6.48 -26.27 -0.91
C PRO A 622 -7.19 -26.25 -2.26
N THR A 623 -8.52 -26.20 -2.23
CA THR A 623 -9.37 -26.13 -3.42
C THR A 623 -9.22 -24.80 -4.18
N VAL A 624 -8.62 -23.74 -3.60
CA VAL A 624 -8.42 -22.45 -4.29
C VAL A 624 -6.93 -22.12 -4.48
N PRO A 625 -6.19 -22.90 -5.31
CA PRO A 625 -4.75 -22.72 -5.47
C PRO A 625 -4.37 -21.35 -6.04
N LEU A 626 -5.20 -20.79 -6.93
CA LEU A 626 -4.95 -19.48 -7.54
C LEU A 626 -5.03 -18.34 -6.50
N ALA A 627 -6.12 -18.26 -5.73
CA ALA A 627 -6.22 -17.30 -4.62
C ALA A 627 -5.12 -17.47 -3.57
N ARG A 628 -4.73 -18.71 -3.22
CA ARG A 628 -3.63 -18.98 -2.27
C ARG A 628 -2.32 -18.33 -2.72
N ILE A 629 -1.93 -18.57 -3.97
CA ILE A 629 -0.68 -18.04 -4.51
C ILE A 629 -0.78 -16.53 -4.70
N ALA A 630 -1.89 -16.04 -5.26
CA ALA A 630 -2.12 -14.61 -5.51
C ALA A 630 -2.10 -13.77 -4.22
N LEU A 631 -2.61 -14.29 -3.10
CA LEU A 631 -2.63 -13.58 -1.83
C LEU A 631 -1.33 -13.71 -1.03
N SER A 632 -0.43 -14.63 -1.39
CA SER A 632 0.81 -14.88 -0.65
C SER A 632 1.65 -13.61 -0.46
N PRO A 633 1.90 -12.76 -1.47
CA PRO A 633 2.66 -11.53 -1.25
C PRO A 633 1.98 -10.53 -0.29
N ALA A 634 0.64 -10.45 -0.30
CA ALA A 634 -0.09 -9.58 0.63
C ALA A 634 0.02 -10.08 2.08
N PHE A 635 -0.02 -11.40 2.30
CA PHE A 635 0.28 -11.98 3.61
C PHE A 635 1.73 -11.71 4.05
N GLY A 636 2.69 -11.71 3.12
CA GLY A 636 4.08 -11.37 3.42
C GLY A 636 4.23 -9.92 3.84
N VAL A 637 3.57 -8.99 3.12
CA VAL A 637 3.50 -7.58 3.50
C VAL A 637 2.89 -7.43 4.89
N ALA A 638 1.79 -8.12 5.19
CA ALA A 638 1.11 -8.07 6.48
C ALA A 638 2.01 -8.58 7.61
N ALA A 639 2.55 -9.80 7.44
CA ALA A 639 3.38 -10.45 8.43
C ALA A 639 4.62 -9.60 8.74
N LEU A 640 5.32 -9.13 7.71
CA LEU A 640 6.53 -8.34 7.89
C LEU A 640 6.24 -6.95 8.49
N SER A 641 5.12 -6.32 8.12
CA SER A 641 4.70 -5.04 8.73
C SER A 641 4.39 -5.21 10.22
N LEU A 642 3.62 -6.23 10.58
CA LEU A 642 3.22 -6.50 11.97
C LEU A 642 4.41 -6.92 12.82
N THR A 643 5.29 -7.80 12.33
CA THR A 643 6.47 -8.22 13.10
C THR A 643 7.49 -7.10 13.21
N SER A 644 7.58 -6.18 12.23
CA SER A 644 8.42 -4.98 12.37
C SER A 644 7.90 -4.04 13.45
N VAL A 645 6.58 -3.84 13.51
CA VAL A 645 5.91 -3.07 14.57
C VAL A 645 6.17 -3.69 15.95
N VAL A 646 6.04 -5.01 16.07
CA VAL A 646 6.28 -5.73 17.33
C VAL A 646 7.75 -5.68 17.73
N ALA A 647 8.69 -5.94 16.80
CA ALA A 647 10.11 -5.90 17.09
C ALA A 647 10.56 -4.52 17.58
N ASP A 648 10.09 -3.46 16.93
CA ASP A 648 10.38 -2.09 17.34
C ASP A 648 9.75 -1.76 18.72
N ALA A 649 8.50 -2.16 18.96
CA ALA A 649 7.85 -2.01 20.26
C ALA A 649 8.58 -2.76 21.40
N MET A 650 9.31 -3.83 21.06
CA MET A 650 10.18 -4.56 21.99
C MET A 650 11.57 -3.89 22.16
N GLY A 651 11.80 -2.72 21.56
CA GLY A 651 13.06 -1.98 21.62
C GLY A 651 14.12 -2.46 20.64
N LEU A 652 13.80 -3.37 19.71
CA LEU A 652 14.76 -3.88 18.73
C LEU A 652 14.81 -2.97 17.50
N ARG A 653 15.97 -2.36 17.25
CA ARG A 653 16.17 -1.48 16.10
C ARG A 653 16.14 -2.24 14.78
N LEU A 654 15.26 -1.81 13.86
CA LEU A 654 15.04 -2.51 12.58
C LEU A 654 16.24 -2.41 11.64
N SER A 655 17.08 -1.37 11.76
CA SER A 655 18.35 -1.28 11.01
C SER A 655 19.44 -2.20 11.54
N GLU A 656 19.25 -2.83 12.70
CA GLU A 656 20.23 -3.69 13.36
C GLU A 656 19.72 -5.14 13.43
N GLY A 657 19.57 -5.70 14.63
CA GLY A 657 19.06 -7.05 14.87
C GLY A 657 17.53 -7.16 14.75
N GLY A 658 16.79 -6.05 14.90
CA GLY A 658 15.32 -6.05 14.83
C GLY A 658 14.78 -6.44 13.46
N GLY A 659 15.45 -6.02 12.37
CA GLY A 659 15.06 -6.37 11.00
C GLY A 659 15.10 -7.89 10.75
N PRO A 660 16.25 -8.57 10.95
CA PRO A 660 16.35 -10.02 10.83
C PRO A 660 15.39 -10.78 11.75
N VAL A 661 15.18 -10.30 12.99
CA VAL A 661 14.20 -10.88 13.93
C VAL A 661 12.79 -10.76 13.37
N ALA A 662 12.38 -9.58 12.89
CA ALA A 662 11.06 -9.38 12.30
C ALA A 662 10.82 -10.26 11.07
N ALA A 663 11.82 -10.37 10.19
CA ALA A 663 11.74 -11.24 9.00
C ALA A 663 11.65 -12.72 9.37
N SER A 664 12.47 -13.18 10.32
CA SER A 664 12.47 -14.57 10.80
C SER A 664 11.15 -14.90 11.50
N ALA A 665 10.64 -14.01 12.34
CA ALA A 665 9.35 -14.16 13.02
C ALA A 665 8.19 -14.26 12.01
N ALA A 666 8.22 -13.45 10.93
CA ALA A 666 7.19 -13.48 9.90
C ALA A 666 7.07 -14.88 9.24
N ILE A 667 8.19 -15.57 9.02
CA ILE A 667 8.22 -16.94 8.47
C ILE A 667 7.86 -17.96 9.55
N ALA A 668 8.57 -17.93 10.68
CA ALA A 668 8.51 -18.97 11.71
C ALA A 668 7.09 -19.11 12.28
N LEU A 669 6.41 -17.99 12.55
CA LEU A 669 5.03 -17.99 13.03
C LEU A 669 4.06 -18.59 12.01
N GLY A 670 4.27 -18.34 10.71
CA GLY A 670 3.45 -18.93 9.65
C GLY A 670 3.66 -20.44 9.51
N ILE A 671 4.90 -20.91 9.62
CA ILE A 671 5.23 -22.35 9.62
C ILE A 671 4.63 -23.03 10.85
N ALA A 672 4.82 -22.45 12.05
CA ALA A 672 4.27 -22.97 13.30
C ALA A 672 2.74 -23.08 13.25
N ALA A 673 2.05 -22.05 12.73
CA ALA A 673 0.61 -22.08 12.51
C ALA A 673 0.19 -23.24 11.57
N GLY A 674 1.02 -23.57 10.58
CA GLY A 674 0.76 -24.68 9.68
C GLY A 674 0.98 -26.05 10.27
N ILE A 675 1.98 -26.21 11.13
CA ILE A 675 2.20 -27.46 11.88
C ILE A 675 1.03 -27.67 12.85
N ALA A 676 0.64 -26.65 13.61
CA ALA A 676 -0.48 -26.71 14.55
C ALA A 676 -1.80 -27.04 13.84
N ALA A 677 -2.05 -26.44 12.67
CA ALA A 677 -3.25 -26.72 11.88
C ALA A 677 -3.31 -28.17 11.35
N ARG A 678 -2.17 -28.81 11.08
CA ARG A 678 -2.11 -30.22 10.64
C ARG A 678 -2.35 -31.18 11.80
N GLY A 679 -1.77 -30.90 12.97
CA GLY A 679 -1.97 -31.72 14.18
C GLY A 679 -3.43 -31.81 14.60
N ALA A 680 -4.18 -30.71 14.49
CA ALA A 680 -5.61 -30.68 14.82
C ALA A 680 -6.51 -31.46 13.85
N SER A 681 -6.02 -31.80 12.65
CA SER A 681 -6.79 -32.48 11.60
C SER A 681 -6.62 -34.00 11.56
N VAL A 682 -5.77 -34.57 12.42
CA VAL A 682 -5.67 -36.02 12.59
C VAL A 682 -6.77 -36.43 13.59
N PRO A 683 -7.89 -37.04 13.16
CA PRO A 683 -8.84 -37.60 14.11
C PRO A 683 -8.11 -38.63 14.97
N PRO A 684 -8.40 -38.73 16.28
CA PRO A 684 -7.75 -39.70 17.14
C PRO A 684 -8.02 -41.11 16.61
N GLU A 685 -7.03 -41.69 15.92
CA GLU A 685 -7.00 -43.09 15.55
C GLU A 685 -7.12 -43.90 16.85
N GLY A 686 -8.22 -44.63 17.03
CA GLY A 686 -8.32 -45.59 18.12
C GLY A 686 -9.63 -45.67 18.89
N ARG A 687 -10.64 -44.84 18.60
CA ARG A 687 -12.02 -45.12 19.04
C ARG A 687 -12.91 -45.29 17.82
N THR A 688 -12.83 -46.47 17.21
CA THR A 688 -14.04 -47.07 16.65
C THR A 688 -15.07 -47.07 17.78
N PRO A 689 -16.16 -46.29 17.71
CA PRO A 689 -17.25 -46.49 18.65
C PRO A 689 -17.65 -47.95 18.52
N ALA A 690 -17.50 -48.73 19.60
CA ALA A 690 -18.00 -50.09 19.65
C ALA A 690 -19.40 -50.07 19.06
N ALA A 691 -19.63 -50.90 18.04
CA ALA A 691 -20.91 -50.94 17.35
C ALA A 691 -22.00 -51.03 18.43
N PRO A 692 -23.05 -50.19 18.38
CA PRO A 692 -24.16 -50.30 19.32
C PRO A 692 -24.67 -51.74 19.25
N VAL A 693 -24.48 -52.48 20.35
CA VAL A 693 -24.97 -53.85 20.49
C VAL A 693 -26.47 -53.76 20.27
N ARG A 694 -26.95 -54.26 19.13
CA ARG A 694 -28.39 -54.37 18.85
C ARG A 694 -29.00 -55.21 19.97
N PRO A 695 -30.02 -54.73 20.69
CA PRO A 695 -30.78 -55.60 21.59
C PRO A 695 -31.34 -56.75 20.76
N LYS A 696 -31.06 -57.99 21.18
CA LYS A 696 -31.68 -59.21 20.63
C LYS A 696 -33.19 -59.07 20.76
N ALA A 697 -33.90 -59.25 19.65
CA ALA A 697 -35.36 -59.40 19.68
C ALA A 697 -35.72 -60.63 20.53
N PRO A 698 -36.77 -60.59 21.36
CA PRO A 698 -37.25 -61.76 22.09
C PRO A 698 -37.73 -62.81 21.08
N ASN A 699 -37.21 -64.04 21.23
CA ASN A 699 -37.65 -65.21 20.49
C ASN A 699 -39.14 -65.47 20.73
N GLU A 700 -39.90 -65.59 19.65
CA GLU A 700 -41.18 -66.30 19.65
C GLU A 700 -40.91 -67.80 19.90
N ALA A 701 -41.68 -68.38 20.81
CA ALA A 701 -41.72 -69.81 21.12
C ALA A 701 -42.92 -70.46 20.36
N PRO A 702 -42.88 -71.78 20.10
CA PRO A 702 -43.75 -72.46 19.14
C PRO A 702 -45.23 -72.54 19.54
#